data_AF-A0A9W3EZ79-F1
#
_entry.id   AF-A0A9W3EZ79-F1
#
_cell.length_a   1.000
_cell.length_b   1.000
_cell.length_c   1.000
_cell.angle_alpha   90.00
_cell.angle_beta   90.00
_cell.angle_gamma   90.00
#
_symmetry.space_group_name_H-M   'P 1'
#
loop_
_entity.id
_entity.type
_entity.pdbx_description
1 polymer ?
#
loop_
_entity_poly.entity_id
_entity_poly.type
_entity_poly.pdbx_seq_one_letter_code
_entity_poly.pdbx_strand_id
1 'polypeptide(L)'
;MEESPAWEPEPWGSSGGWPAPREARTGPSLSSVLNELPSAATLRFRGPGVLPWGALEEKDRQRSIQAFAESAPKEMQEPCPSRELPWPMQARRAHRQRHARDQVAQGSGSRTAHWALLLRRSKEKVREGLRTVQPWAWTLKRIGGQFGAGTESYFSLLRFLLLLNALASVLTICMILLPTWLEGAPPGPPAPNASSLCGFYNPRPQGLVAFATQLFNLLSGEGFLEWSPLFYGFYPPRPHLAITYLCSVFAIGLLYLLLILHRSVSGLKQTLLAESGALTSYSHRVFSAWDFGLSGEVHVRLRQRIIHYELQVELEEAVVRRRAAVRTLGQEATVWLVRLLLNLLVFALLGAAFYGVYWATGATVELQERPLVQEMPLLKLVVDYLPSIFISMVNFVLPPVFSLIAPLEGYTRSRQIVFILLRTVFLRLASLVVLLLSLWNQITCAGDADAVACKTCGYNYKELPCWETRLGQEMYKLLLFDLLTGLAVILLIQFPRKLLCGLCPGALGRFARTQEFQVPDEVLGLIYAQTVVWVGSFFCPLLPLLNTAKFLLLFYLKKLTLFSTCSPASRTFRASTVNFFFPLVLLLGLAISAVPVLYSIFLIPPSKLCGPFRGQSSIWAEIPNSICTLPQTVQNFLFFLGTQAFAVPLLLISSILMAYTVALANSYGRLISELKHQIETEAQNKVFLAQRAVALSSANGTL
;
A
#
# COMPACT_ATOMS: atom_id res chain seq x y z
N MET A 1 11.82 56.09 -28.35
CA MET A 1 10.67 55.99 -29.26
C MET A 1 9.80 54.89 -28.70
N GLU A 2 8.53 55.22 -28.52
CA GLU A 2 7.44 54.49 -27.85
C GLU A 2 7.42 54.48 -26.31
N GLU A 3 6.36 55.14 -25.83
CA GLU A 3 6.00 55.54 -24.47
C GLU A 3 5.07 54.51 -23.84
N SER A 4 5.19 54.34 -22.51
CA SER A 4 4.17 53.73 -21.66
C SER A 4 3.47 54.85 -20.88
N PRO A 5 2.13 54.95 -20.81
CA PRO A 5 1.50 55.85 -19.87
C PRO A 5 1.22 55.12 -18.55
N ALA A 6 1.89 55.59 -17.49
CA ALA A 6 1.50 55.35 -16.11
C ALA A 6 0.30 56.25 -15.78
N TRP A 7 -0.77 55.65 -15.25
CA TRP A 7 -1.91 56.37 -14.69
C TRP A 7 -1.73 56.47 -13.17
N GLU A 8 -1.41 57.67 -12.69
CA GLU A 8 -1.66 58.07 -11.29
C GLU A 8 -2.95 58.90 -11.23
N PRO A 9 -3.79 58.77 -10.18
CA PRO A 9 -5.01 59.56 -10.05
C PRO A 9 -4.78 60.88 -9.30
N GLU A 10 -5.24 61.98 -9.90
CA GLU A 10 -5.29 63.34 -9.35
C GLU A 10 -6.41 63.54 -8.29
N PRO A 11 -6.27 64.54 -7.39
CA PRO A 11 -7.05 64.68 -6.16
C PRO A 11 -8.35 65.46 -6.38
N TRP A 12 -9.44 64.98 -5.78
CA TRP A 12 -10.73 65.68 -5.79
C TRP A 12 -10.80 66.74 -4.68
N GLY A 13 -11.05 67.98 -5.10
CA GLY A 13 -11.29 69.14 -4.25
C GLY A 13 -12.62 69.09 -3.50
N SER A 14 -12.63 69.76 -2.34
CA SER A 14 -13.79 70.02 -1.50
C SER A 14 -14.56 71.26 -1.94
N SER A 15 -15.87 71.17 -2.13
CA SER A 15 -16.89 71.86 -1.31
C SER A 15 -18.26 71.80 -2.00
N GLY A 16 -19.26 71.35 -1.26
CA GLY A 16 -20.64 71.26 -1.68
C GLY A 16 -21.40 70.48 -0.62
N GLY A 17 -22.22 71.18 0.17
CA GLY A 17 -22.79 70.71 1.44
C GLY A 17 -23.36 69.31 1.40
N TRP A 18 -22.89 68.47 2.33
CA TRP A 18 -23.47 67.18 2.65
C TRP A 18 -24.85 67.40 3.26
N PRO A 19 -25.93 66.83 2.71
CA PRO A 19 -27.08 66.50 3.53
C PRO A 19 -26.61 65.46 4.54
N ALA A 20 -26.96 65.63 5.81
CA ALA A 20 -26.70 64.67 6.88
C ALA A 20 -27.03 63.23 6.40
N PRO A 21 -26.23 62.22 6.78
CA PRO A 21 -26.50 60.86 6.38
C PRO A 21 -27.89 60.47 6.92
N ARG A 22 -28.84 60.22 6.02
CA ARG A 22 -30.03 59.45 6.38
C ARG A 22 -29.52 58.13 6.95
N GLU A 23 -29.80 57.90 8.23
CA GLU A 23 -29.57 56.63 8.90
C GLU A 23 -30.07 55.50 7.99
N ALA A 24 -29.14 54.71 7.46
CA ALA A 24 -29.47 53.45 6.82
C ALA A 24 -29.95 52.51 7.93
N ARG A 25 -31.27 52.42 8.10
CA ARG A 25 -31.89 51.44 9.00
C ARG A 25 -31.43 50.03 8.60
N THR A 26 -30.96 49.32 9.60
CA THR A 26 -30.41 47.97 9.53
C THR A 26 -31.46 46.96 9.09
N GLY A 27 -31.57 46.71 7.79
CA GLY A 27 -32.17 45.49 7.28
C GLY A 27 -31.30 44.28 7.66
N PRO A 28 -31.89 43.09 7.92
CA PRO A 28 -31.10 41.91 8.26
C PRO A 28 -30.20 41.52 7.09
N SER A 29 -28.90 41.48 7.33
CA SER A 29 -27.91 41.01 6.35
C SER A 29 -28.21 39.56 5.92
N LEU A 30 -27.79 39.17 4.72
CA LEU A 30 -27.95 37.78 4.24
C LEU A 30 -27.36 36.76 5.23
N SER A 31 -26.33 37.14 5.97
CA SER A 31 -25.77 36.37 7.09
C SER A 31 -26.69 36.21 8.29
N SER A 32 -27.52 37.20 8.65
CA SER A 32 -28.43 37.07 9.81
C SER A 32 -29.64 36.19 9.48
N VAL A 33 -30.18 36.28 8.26
CA VAL A 33 -31.28 35.42 7.79
C VAL A 33 -30.82 33.96 7.65
N LEU A 34 -29.59 33.73 7.18
CA LEU A 34 -29.00 32.39 7.11
C LEU A 34 -28.77 31.75 8.50
N ASN A 35 -28.54 32.56 9.54
CA ASN A 35 -28.38 32.08 10.91
C ASN A 35 -29.72 31.73 11.60
N GLU A 36 -30.85 32.28 11.14
CA GLU A 36 -32.19 31.95 11.66
C GLU A 36 -32.80 30.71 11.00
N LEU A 37 -32.31 30.31 9.83
CA LEU A 37 -32.74 29.08 9.18
C LEU A 37 -32.18 27.86 9.94
N PRO A 38 -33.01 26.84 10.24
CA PRO A 38 -32.52 25.63 10.90
C PRO A 38 -31.43 25.01 10.03
N SER A 39 -30.24 24.84 10.61
CA SER A 39 -29.10 24.23 9.94
C SER A 39 -29.49 22.93 9.21
N ALA A 40 -28.79 22.60 8.13
CA ALA A 40 -29.01 21.33 7.43
C ALA A 40 -28.85 20.09 8.34
N ALA A 41 -28.18 20.23 9.48
CA ALA A 41 -28.08 19.21 10.53
C ALA A 41 -29.39 19.02 11.31
N THR A 42 -30.20 20.08 11.48
CA THR A 42 -31.49 20.05 12.19
C THR A 42 -32.63 19.47 11.35
N LEU A 43 -32.59 19.64 10.02
CA LEU A 43 -33.62 19.11 9.11
C LEU A 43 -33.47 17.61 8.79
N ARG A 44 -32.25 17.06 8.87
CA ARG A 44 -31.99 15.63 8.62
C ARG A 44 -32.49 14.70 9.73
N PHE A 45 -32.91 15.21 10.89
CA PHE A 45 -33.30 14.40 12.04
C PHE A 45 -34.61 14.88 12.67
N ARG A 46 -35.72 14.76 11.94
CA ARG A 46 -37.03 14.60 12.58
C ARG A 46 -37.24 13.11 12.90
N GLY A 47 -37.55 12.82 14.16
CA GLY A 47 -37.71 11.44 14.66
C GLY A 47 -38.81 10.65 13.94
N PRO A 48 -38.92 9.33 14.20
CA PRO A 48 -39.87 8.48 13.50
C PRO A 48 -41.31 8.94 13.77
N GLY A 49 -42.01 9.42 12.74
CA GLY A 49 -43.44 9.76 12.80
C GLY A 49 -43.82 11.19 12.38
N VAL A 50 -42.88 12.06 12.00
CA VAL A 50 -43.22 13.38 11.45
C VAL A 50 -43.18 13.32 9.92
N LEU A 51 -44.33 13.52 9.28
CA LEU A 51 -44.45 13.57 7.82
C LEU A 51 -43.59 14.71 7.25
N PRO A 52 -42.83 14.48 6.16
CA PRO A 52 -42.18 15.56 5.42
C PRO A 52 -43.24 16.55 4.92
N TRP A 53 -42.91 17.84 4.95
CA TRP A 53 -43.72 18.86 4.29
C TRP A 53 -43.76 18.54 2.77
N GLY A 54 -44.95 18.37 2.21
CA GLY A 54 -45.17 18.02 0.79
C GLY A 54 -45.88 16.68 0.52
N ALA A 55 -46.28 15.92 1.54
CA ALA A 55 -46.85 14.57 1.37
C ALA A 55 -48.28 14.48 0.80
N LEU A 56 -48.86 15.55 0.24
CA LEU A 56 -50.25 15.52 -0.26
C LEU A 56 -50.38 15.09 -1.74
N GLU A 57 -49.30 14.99 -2.52
CA GLU A 57 -49.39 14.76 -3.97
C GLU A 57 -48.82 13.42 -4.50
N GLU A 58 -48.48 12.45 -3.65
CA GLU A 58 -47.85 11.18 -4.09
C GLU A 58 -48.66 9.90 -3.79
N LYS A 59 -49.99 9.95 -3.94
CA LYS A 59 -50.81 8.72 -3.76
C LYS A 59 -50.67 7.70 -4.90
N ASP A 60 -50.27 8.10 -6.09
CA ASP A 60 -50.18 7.19 -7.25
C ASP A 60 -48.79 6.61 -7.52
N ARG A 61 -47.73 7.12 -6.88
CA ARG A 61 -46.35 6.64 -7.07
C ARG A 61 -45.90 5.58 -6.05
N GLN A 62 -46.66 5.40 -4.97
CA GLN A 62 -46.30 4.49 -3.87
C GLN A 62 -46.43 3.00 -4.27
N ARG A 63 -47.31 2.65 -5.21
CA ARG A 63 -47.53 1.25 -5.63
C ARG A 63 -46.38 0.66 -6.45
N SER A 64 -45.66 1.47 -7.22
CA SER A 64 -44.51 0.99 -8.01
C SER A 64 -43.24 0.82 -7.17
N ILE A 65 -43.09 1.62 -6.09
CA ILE A 65 -41.93 1.56 -5.19
C ILE A 65 -42.05 0.37 -4.21
N GLN A 66 -43.27 0.03 -3.78
CA GLN A 66 -43.49 -1.10 -2.87
C GLN A 66 -43.24 -2.46 -3.53
N ALA A 67 -43.54 -2.61 -4.83
CA ALA A 67 -43.26 -3.83 -5.58
C ALA A 67 -41.76 -4.04 -5.86
N PHE A 68 -40.94 -2.98 -5.85
CA PHE A 68 -39.50 -3.07 -6.09
C PHE A 68 -38.67 -3.22 -4.80
N ALA A 69 -39.19 -2.76 -3.65
CA ALA A 69 -38.50 -2.78 -2.36
C ALA A 69 -38.38 -4.20 -1.73
N GLU A 70 -39.12 -5.20 -2.23
CA GLU A 70 -39.03 -6.58 -1.76
C GLU A 70 -37.84 -7.37 -2.37
N SER A 71 -37.12 -6.80 -3.34
CA SER A 71 -36.05 -7.51 -4.07
C SER A 71 -34.61 -7.07 -3.72
N ALA A 72 -34.43 -6.07 -2.85
CA ALA A 72 -33.10 -5.61 -2.42
C ALA A 72 -32.71 -6.22 -1.06
N PRO A 73 -31.56 -6.89 -0.91
CA PRO A 73 -31.08 -7.29 0.40
C PRO A 73 -30.75 -6.03 1.21
N LYS A 74 -31.49 -5.82 2.31
CA LYS A 74 -31.21 -4.80 3.33
C LYS A 74 -29.78 -4.98 3.87
N GLU A 75 -28.82 -4.21 3.38
CA GLU A 75 -27.60 -3.95 4.13
C GLU A 75 -28.00 -3.16 5.40
N MET A 76 -28.15 -3.88 6.51
CA MET A 76 -28.34 -3.30 7.83
C MET A 76 -27.07 -2.54 8.23
N GLN A 77 -27.16 -1.22 8.17
CA GLN A 77 -26.27 -0.29 8.85
C GLN A 77 -26.12 -0.73 10.33
N GLU A 78 -24.88 -0.86 10.82
CA GLU A 78 -24.60 -1.16 12.23
C GLU A 78 -25.37 -0.17 13.12
N PRO A 79 -26.19 -0.63 14.10
CA PRO A 79 -26.93 0.29 14.95
C PRO A 79 -25.94 1.00 15.87
N CYS A 80 -25.71 2.29 15.60
CA CYS A 80 -24.99 3.17 16.52
C CYS A 80 -25.68 3.10 17.89
N PRO A 81 -24.94 3.02 19.01
CA PRO A 81 -25.54 3.04 20.34
C PRO A 81 -26.46 4.26 20.46
N SER A 82 -27.73 4.05 20.83
CA SER A 82 -28.74 5.13 21.01
C SER A 82 -28.29 6.28 21.94
N ARG A 83 -27.19 6.07 22.68
CA ARG A 83 -26.52 7.00 23.57
C ARG A 83 -25.73 8.10 22.82
N GLU A 84 -25.25 7.80 21.61
CA GLU A 84 -24.46 8.71 20.77
C GLU A 84 -25.33 9.54 19.81
N LEU A 85 -26.59 9.14 19.62
CA LEU A 85 -27.57 9.86 18.80
C LEU A 85 -28.18 11.03 19.61
N PRO A 86 -28.25 12.26 19.06
CA PRO A 86 -28.76 13.44 19.77
C PRO A 86 -30.29 13.43 19.85
N TRP A 87 -30.86 12.39 20.44
CA TRP A 87 -32.31 12.19 20.55
C TRP A 87 -32.84 12.67 21.91
N PRO A 88 -34.03 13.29 21.93
CA PRO A 88 -34.72 13.56 23.19
C PRO A 88 -34.98 12.26 23.96
N MET A 89 -34.97 12.35 25.29
CA MET A 89 -35.10 11.18 26.18
C MET A 89 -36.35 10.33 25.93
N GLN A 90 -37.45 10.95 25.49
CA GLN A 90 -38.70 10.26 25.13
C GLN A 90 -38.53 9.38 23.88
N ALA A 91 -37.88 9.87 22.82
CA ALA A 91 -37.59 9.10 21.62
C ALA A 91 -36.64 7.92 21.92
N ARG A 92 -35.67 8.12 22.81
CA ARG A 92 -34.78 7.05 23.28
C ARG A 92 -35.54 5.96 24.06
N ARG A 93 -36.51 6.32 24.91
CA ARG A 93 -37.35 5.34 25.63
C ARG A 93 -38.26 4.56 24.67
N ALA A 94 -38.91 5.24 23.74
CA ALA A 94 -39.77 4.62 22.74
C ALA A 94 -38.99 3.64 21.83
N HIS A 95 -37.77 4.00 21.42
CA HIS A 95 -36.91 3.12 20.64
C HIS A 95 -36.47 1.87 21.41
N ARG A 96 -36.10 2.01 22.71
CA ARG A 96 -35.78 0.85 23.57
C ARG A 96 -36.98 -0.08 23.75
N GLN A 97 -38.18 0.49 23.93
CA GLN A 97 -39.40 -0.30 24.05
C GLN A 97 -39.77 -1.04 22.75
N ARG A 98 -39.56 -0.41 21.58
CA ARG A 98 -39.74 -1.08 20.28
C ARG A 98 -38.73 -2.21 20.09
N HIS A 99 -37.44 -1.96 20.37
CA HIS A 99 -36.42 -3.02 20.29
C HIS A 99 -36.68 -4.18 21.26
N ALA A 100 -37.18 -3.91 22.47
CA ALA A 100 -37.55 -4.96 23.41
C ALA A 100 -38.74 -5.80 22.90
N ARG A 101 -39.73 -5.17 22.27
CA ARG A 101 -40.85 -5.88 21.63
C ARG A 101 -40.41 -6.69 20.40
N ASP A 102 -39.53 -6.13 19.56
CA ASP A 102 -39.01 -6.81 18.37
C ASP A 102 -38.13 -8.03 18.75
N GLN A 103 -37.39 -7.95 19.86
CA GLN A 103 -36.61 -9.09 20.39
C GLN A 103 -37.50 -10.21 20.94
N VAL A 104 -38.63 -9.87 21.57
CA VAL A 104 -39.60 -10.86 22.08
C VAL A 104 -40.40 -11.50 20.94
N ALA A 105 -40.73 -10.74 19.89
CA ALA A 105 -41.44 -11.25 18.71
C ALA A 105 -40.56 -12.17 17.83
N GLN A 106 -39.24 -12.01 17.84
CA GLN A 106 -38.30 -12.84 17.06
C GLN A 106 -37.88 -14.15 17.74
N GLY A 107 -38.38 -14.46 18.95
CA GLY A 107 -38.16 -15.74 19.63
C GLY A 107 -38.88 -16.94 19.00
N SER A 108 -39.76 -16.70 18.02
CA SER A 108 -40.54 -17.71 17.29
C SER A 108 -40.04 -17.88 15.84
N GLY A 109 -38.72 -18.01 15.65
CA GLY A 109 -38.08 -18.18 14.35
C GLY A 109 -37.44 -19.55 14.18
N SER A 110 -37.53 -20.12 12.98
CA SER A 110 -37.01 -21.45 12.60
C SER A 110 -35.51 -21.64 12.93
N ARG A 111 -35.08 -22.90 13.07
CA ARG A 111 -33.70 -23.30 13.44
C ARG A 111 -32.61 -22.62 12.58
N THR A 112 -32.89 -22.29 11.31
CA THR A 112 -31.97 -21.60 10.41
C THR A 112 -31.72 -20.14 10.79
N ALA A 113 -32.74 -19.42 11.27
CA ALA A 113 -32.59 -18.06 11.79
C ALA A 113 -31.76 -18.03 13.08
N HIS A 114 -31.94 -19.05 13.94
CA HIS A 114 -31.14 -19.20 15.17
C HIS A 114 -29.65 -19.47 14.86
N TRP A 115 -29.34 -20.35 13.89
CA TRP A 115 -27.97 -20.59 13.42
C TRP A 115 -27.34 -19.36 12.77
N ALA A 116 -28.09 -18.60 11.95
CA ALA A 116 -27.63 -17.35 11.38
C ALA A 116 -27.30 -16.30 12.46
N LEU A 117 -28.12 -16.22 13.53
CA LEU A 117 -27.90 -15.33 14.65
C LEU A 117 -26.67 -15.72 15.48
N LEU A 118 -26.44 -17.02 15.70
CA LEU A 118 -25.24 -17.53 16.38
C LEU A 118 -23.97 -17.26 15.57
N LEU A 119 -24.00 -17.47 14.25
CA LEU A 119 -22.89 -17.16 13.36
C LEU A 119 -22.58 -15.65 13.36
N ARG A 120 -23.62 -14.81 13.36
CA ARG A 120 -23.49 -13.35 13.45
C ARG A 120 -22.88 -12.92 14.78
N ARG A 121 -23.37 -13.45 15.91
CA ARG A 121 -22.82 -13.18 17.26
C ARG A 121 -21.39 -13.67 17.39
N SER A 122 -21.06 -14.83 16.83
CA SER A 122 -19.69 -15.35 16.79
C SER A 122 -18.78 -14.43 15.97
N LYS A 123 -19.21 -14.02 14.77
CA LYS A 123 -18.48 -13.06 13.93
C LYS A 123 -18.27 -11.71 14.63
N GLU A 124 -19.28 -11.21 15.33
CA GLU A 124 -19.18 -9.98 16.13
C GLU A 124 -18.21 -10.14 17.29
N LYS A 125 -18.27 -11.23 18.07
CA LYS A 125 -17.31 -11.54 19.15
C LYS A 125 -15.89 -11.73 18.65
N VAL A 126 -15.70 -12.43 17.53
CA VAL A 126 -14.38 -12.60 16.89
C VAL A 126 -13.85 -11.24 16.41
N ARG A 127 -14.71 -10.39 15.85
CA ARG A 127 -14.33 -9.03 15.43
C ARG A 127 -14.00 -8.12 16.61
N GLU A 128 -14.72 -8.25 17.72
CA GLU A 128 -14.43 -7.54 18.97
C GLU A 128 -13.12 -8.02 19.60
N GLY A 129 -12.89 -9.34 19.67
CA GLY A 129 -11.63 -9.93 20.09
C GLY A 129 -10.46 -9.51 19.20
N LEU A 130 -10.68 -9.46 17.88
CA LEU A 130 -9.68 -8.97 16.94
C LEU A 130 -9.43 -7.46 17.07
N ARG A 131 -10.43 -6.68 17.52
CA ARG A 131 -10.30 -5.24 17.81
C ARG A 131 -9.52 -5.00 19.11
N THR A 132 -9.69 -5.82 20.14
CA THR A 132 -8.94 -5.71 21.41
C THR A 132 -7.51 -6.22 21.29
N VAL A 133 -7.25 -7.21 20.42
CA VAL A 133 -5.91 -7.74 20.15
C VAL A 133 -5.07 -6.82 19.25
N GLN A 134 -5.61 -5.72 18.72
CA GLN A 134 -4.86 -4.82 17.84
C GLN A 134 -3.65 -4.20 18.55
N PRO A 135 -2.42 -4.64 18.23
CA PRO A 135 -1.25 -4.13 18.91
C PRO A 135 -1.00 -2.68 18.46
N TRP A 136 -0.54 -1.85 19.39
CA TRP A 136 -0.17 -0.45 19.18
C TRP A 136 -1.26 0.49 18.65
N ALA A 137 -2.55 0.13 18.75
CA ALA A 137 -3.65 0.98 18.28
C ALA A 137 -3.61 2.40 18.89
N TRP A 138 -3.33 2.51 20.20
CA TRP A 138 -3.16 3.81 20.86
C TRP A 138 -1.90 4.56 20.41
N THR A 139 -0.81 3.84 20.12
CA THR A 139 0.42 4.45 19.62
C THR A 139 0.21 5.06 18.23
N LEU A 140 -0.52 4.37 17.33
CA LEU A 140 -0.87 4.91 16.02
C LEU A 140 -1.73 6.17 16.13
N LYS A 141 -2.75 6.16 17.00
CA LYS A 141 -3.58 7.35 17.25
C LYS A 141 -2.74 8.54 17.75
N ARG A 142 -1.79 8.29 18.66
CA ARG A 142 -0.88 9.33 19.16
C ARG A 142 0.03 9.88 18.06
N ILE A 143 0.57 9.01 17.21
CA ILE A 143 1.42 9.41 16.08
C ILE A 143 0.61 10.22 15.06
N GLY A 144 -0.59 9.78 14.71
CA GLY A 144 -1.50 10.50 13.80
C GLY A 144 -1.90 11.87 14.33
N GLY A 145 -2.16 11.97 15.64
CA GLY A 145 -2.50 13.23 16.29
C GLY A 145 -1.36 14.26 16.31
N GLN A 146 -0.09 13.82 16.40
CA GLN A 146 1.06 14.72 16.51
C GLN A 146 1.78 15.00 15.18
N PHE A 147 1.87 14.00 14.31
CA PHE A 147 2.66 14.04 13.07
C PHE A 147 1.81 13.96 11.79
N GLY A 148 0.48 13.83 11.94
CA GLY A 148 -0.47 13.82 10.83
C GLY A 148 -0.80 12.45 10.24
N ALA A 149 -1.85 12.42 9.42
CA ALA A 149 -2.42 11.20 8.84
C ALA A 149 -1.48 10.43 7.90
N GLY A 150 -0.54 11.12 7.23
CA GLY A 150 0.46 10.46 6.37
C GLY A 150 1.39 9.54 7.16
N THR A 151 1.92 10.03 8.28
CA THR A 151 2.78 9.27 9.19
C THR A 151 2.02 8.11 9.83
N GLU A 152 0.76 8.33 10.22
CA GLU A 152 -0.12 7.25 10.72
C GLU A 152 -0.31 6.15 9.66
N SER A 153 -0.52 6.52 8.39
CA SER A 153 -0.70 5.56 7.30
C SER A 153 0.52 4.67 7.10
N TYR A 154 1.74 5.21 7.25
CA TYR A 154 2.98 4.42 7.25
C TYR A 154 2.99 3.36 8.37
N PHE A 155 2.75 3.75 9.63
CA PHE A 155 2.76 2.78 10.74
C PHE A 155 1.58 1.79 10.66
N SER A 156 0.44 2.20 10.09
CA SER A 156 -0.68 1.32 9.78
C SER A 156 -0.34 0.28 8.72
N LEU A 157 0.38 0.67 7.67
CA LEU A 157 0.89 -0.24 6.65
C LEU A 157 1.95 -1.18 7.23
N LEU A 158 2.93 -0.66 7.97
CA LEU A 158 3.97 -1.45 8.61
C LEU A 158 3.39 -2.52 9.54
N ARG A 159 2.40 -2.16 10.38
CA ARG A 159 1.68 -3.11 11.23
C ARG A 159 0.96 -4.19 10.41
N PHE A 160 0.30 -3.79 9.32
CA PHE A 160 -0.37 -4.73 8.43
C PHE A 160 0.61 -5.73 7.81
N LEU A 161 1.74 -5.25 7.28
CA LEU A 161 2.78 -6.10 6.70
C LEU A 161 3.44 -7.00 7.75
N LEU A 162 3.65 -6.50 8.97
CA LEU A 162 4.16 -7.32 10.08
C LEU A 162 3.21 -8.49 10.38
N LEU A 163 1.91 -8.23 10.51
CA LEU A 163 0.91 -9.28 10.74
C LEU A 163 0.81 -10.24 9.55
N LEU A 164 0.94 -9.72 8.33
CA LEU A 164 0.91 -10.52 7.09
C LEU A 164 2.08 -11.52 7.04
N ASN A 165 3.30 -11.08 7.35
CA ASN A 165 4.48 -11.95 7.40
C ASN A 165 4.44 -12.90 8.60
N ALA A 166 3.94 -12.45 9.76
CA ALA A 166 3.77 -13.32 10.92
C ALA A 166 2.82 -14.48 10.60
N LEU A 167 1.68 -14.20 9.97
CA LEU A 167 0.71 -15.23 9.56
C LEU A 167 1.32 -16.22 8.55
N ALA A 168 2.07 -15.74 7.56
CA ALA A 168 2.77 -16.60 6.62
C ALA A 168 3.87 -17.45 7.27
N SER A 169 4.58 -16.90 8.27
CA SER A 169 5.58 -17.65 9.02
C SER A 169 4.94 -18.78 9.84
N VAL A 170 3.77 -18.54 10.44
CA VAL A 170 3.00 -19.58 11.14
C VAL A 170 2.56 -20.66 10.16
N LEU A 171 1.99 -20.30 9.01
CA LEU A 171 1.60 -21.26 7.98
C LEU A 171 2.78 -22.09 7.49
N THR A 172 3.94 -21.47 7.30
CA THR A 172 5.17 -22.15 6.88
C THR A 172 5.66 -23.13 7.95
N ILE A 173 5.65 -22.71 9.22
CA ILE A 173 6.03 -23.59 10.33
C ILE A 173 5.06 -24.79 10.41
N CYS A 174 3.76 -24.56 10.26
CA CYS A 174 2.75 -25.60 10.36
C CYS A 174 2.74 -26.58 9.17
N MET A 175 2.94 -26.09 7.94
CA MET A 175 2.77 -26.89 6.71
C MET A 175 4.09 -27.44 6.15
N ILE A 176 5.22 -26.81 6.46
CA ILE A 176 6.54 -27.23 5.99
C ILE A 176 7.38 -27.77 7.14
N LEU A 177 7.67 -26.97 8.17
CA LEU A 177 8.60 -27.42 9.22
C LEU A 177 8.01 -28.56 10.04
N LEU A 178 6.78 -28.43 10.55
CA LEU A 178 6.20 -29.43 11.44
C LEU A 178 6.16 -30.84 10.78
N PRO A 179 5.71 -31.02 9.52
CA PRO A 179 5.77 -32.31 8.83
C PRO A 179 7.20 -32.85 8.66
N THR A 180 8.20 -32.00 8.40
CA THR A 180 9.59 -32.49 8.25
C THR A 180 10.10 -33.20 9.48
N TRP A 181 9.80 -32.67 10.67
CA TRP A 181 10.22 -33.23 11.94
C TRP A 181 9.38 -34.44 12.35
N LEU A 182 8.10 -34.45 12.00
CA LEU A 182 7.18 -35.56 12.32
C LEU A 182 7.45 -36.81 11.48
N GLU A 183 7.82 -36.67 10.20
CA GLU A 183 8.12 -37.79 9.29
C GLU A 183 9.50 -38.44 9.53
N GLY A 184 10.25 -37.99 10.53
CA GLY A 184 11.53 -38.55 10.95
C GLY A 184 12.67 -37.54 10.93
N ALA A 185 13.80 -37.88 11.56
CA ALA A 185 14.95 -36.99 11.70
C ALA A 185 15.39 -36.42 10.34
N PRO A 186 15.75 -35.12 10.27
CA PRO A 186 16.23 -34.52 9.05
C PRO A 186 17.47 -35.27 8.56
N PRO A 187 17.60 -35.55 7.25
CA PRO A 187 18.76 -36.26 6.74
C PRO A 187 20.03 -35.47 7.05
N GLY A 188 21.09 -36.19 7.42
CA GLY A 188 22.42 -35.61 7.43
C GLY A 188 22.79 -35.08 6.04
N PRO A 189 23.75 -34.14 5.94
CA PRO A 189 24.22 -33.66 4.65
C PRO A 189 24.66 -34.83 3.77
N PRO A 190 24.40 -34.77 2.44
CA PRO A 190 24.66 -35.87 1.53
C PRO A 190 26.10 -36.39 1.68
N ALA A 191 26.25 -37.71 1.66
CA ALA A 191 27.55 -38.35 1.80
C ALA A 191 28.43 -38.02 0.58
N PRO A 192 29.77 -37.87 0.76
CA PRO A 192 30.67 -37.41 -0.29
C PRO A 192 30.76 -38.36 -1.53
N ASN A 193 30.20 -39.56 -1.44
CA ASN A 193 30.45 -40.64 -2.40
C ASN A 193 29.25 -40.96 -3.30
N ALA A 194 28.17 -40.16 -3.28
CA ALA A 194 27.09 -40.29 -4.25
C ALA A 194 27.47 -39.53 -5.54
N SER A 195 28.28 -40.16 -6.39
CA SER A 195 28.63 -39.62 -7.72
C SER A 195 27.37 -39.55 -8.59
N SER A 196 26.73 -38.39 -8.64
CA SER A 196 25.66 -38.13 -9.59
C SER A 196 26.27 -37.64 -10.91
N LEU A 197 25.62 -37.94 -12.05
CA LEU A 197 26.00 -37.34 -13.35
C LEU A 197 25.95 -35.80 -13.34
N CYS A 198 25.24 -35.20 -12.37
CA CYS A 198 25.06 -33.77 -12.18
C CYS A 198 26.06 -33.13 -11.21
N GLY A 199 27.16 -33.81 -10.89
CA GLY A 199 28.24 -33.26 -10.08
C GLY A 199 28.15 -33.62 -8.59
N PHE A 200 28.85 -32.84 -7.78
CA PHE A 200 29.08 -33.07 -6.36
C PHE A 200 28.58 -31.90 -5.52
N TYR A 201 27.78 -32.17 -4.49
CA TYR A 201 27.29 -31.15 -3.55
C TYR A 201 27.68 -31.54 -2.13
N ASN A 202 28.52 -30.74 -1.48
CA ASN A 202 28.93 -30.94 -0.10
C ASN A 202 28.74 -29.67 0.72
N PRO A 203 27.64 -29.57 1.49
CA PRO A 203 27.37 -28.42 2.34
C PRO A 203 28.11 -28.48 3.69
N ARG A 204 29.02 -29.45 3.92
CA ARG A 204 29.74 -29.56 5.20
C ARG A 204 30.82 -28.47 5.31
N PRO A 205 30.92 -27.76 6.44
CA PRO A 205 32.09 -26.95 6.73
C PRO A 205 33.32 -27.87 6.90
N GLN A 206 34.41 -27.52 6.24
CA GLN A 206 35.70 -28.18 6.43
C GLN A 206 36.31 -27.72 7.76
N GLY A 207 36.12 -28.49 8.84
CA GLY A 207 36.90 -28.38 10.09
C GLY A 207 36.38 -27.40 11.16
N LEU A 208 37.20 -27.14 12.19
CA LEU A 208 36.95 -26.09 13.20
C LEU A 208 37.14 -24.72 12.55
N VAL A 209 36.04 -24.00 12.36
CA VAL A 209 36.01 -22.70 11.70
C VAL A 209 36.10 -21.59 12.76
N ALA A 210 36.88 -20.53 12.52
CA ALA A 210 37.00 -19.40 13.43
C ALA A 210 35.66 -18.65 13.60
N PHE A 211 35.46 -17.96 14.74
CA PHE A 211 34.22 -17.22 15.01
C PHE A 211 33.91 -16.15 13.95
N ALA A 212 34.92 -15.45 13.43
CA ALA A 212 34.75 -14.44 12.38
C ALA A 212 34.18 -15.04 11.08
N THR A 213 34.68 -16.21 10.68
CA THR A 213 34.16 -16.97 9.54
C THR A 213 32.75 -17.49 9.79
N GLN A 214 32.38 -17.81 11.04
CA GLN A 214 31.00 -18.15 11.39
C GLN A 214 30.05 -16.94 11.31
N LEU A 215 30.52 -15.75 11.69
CA LEU A 215 29.79 -14.49 11.50
C LEU A 215 29.61 -14.18 10.00
N PHE A 216 30.65 -14.35 9.20
CA PHE A 216 30.56 -14.13 7.75
C PHE A 216 29.64 -15.13 7.06
N ASN A 217 29.65 -16.40 7.48
CA ASN A 217 28.68 -17.41 7.06
C ASN A 217 27.24 -17.04 7.46
N LEU A 218 27.06 -16.38 8.62
CA LEU A 218 25.76 -15.82 9.02
C LEU A 218 25.30 -14.69 8.11
N LEU A 219 26.20 -13.81 7.71
CA LEU A 219 25.88 -12.72 6.78
C LEU A 219 25.60 -13.26 5.38
N SER A 220 26.46 -14.12 4.83
CA SER A 220 26.30 -14.65 3.47
C SER A 220 25.17 -15.68 3.32
N GLY A 221 24.79 -16.36 4.41
CA GLY A 221 23.90 -17.52 4.36
C GLY A 221 24.58 -18.79 3.84
N GLU A 222 25.92 -18.82 3.82
CA GLU A 222 26.73 -19.95 3.37
C GLU A 222 27.22 -20.83 4.54
N GLY A 223 27.81 -21.99 4.25
CA GLY A 223 28.44 -22.85 5.24
C GLY A 223 27.40 -23.53 6.15
N PHE A 224 27.46 -23.30 7.46
CA PHE A 224 26.54 -23.97 8.41
C PHE A 224 25.07 -23.61 8.18
N LEU A 225 24.80 -22.42 7.62
CA LEU A 225 23.45 -21.97 7.33
C LEU A 225 22.88 -22.56 6.06
N GLU A 226 23.73 -22.91 5.08
CA GLU A 226 23.31 -23.51 3.82
C GLU A 226 22.54 -24.82 4.04
N TRP A 227 22.94 -25.60 5.06
CA TRP A 227 22.22 -26.79 5.55
C TRP A 227 21.37 -26.50 6.79
N SER A 228 20.51 -25.50 6.72
CA SER A 228 19.55 -25.16 7.79
C SER A 228 18.11 -25.12 7.26
N PRO A 229 17.09 -25.22 8.13
CA PRO A 229 15.67 -25.11 7.74
C PRO A 229 15.33 -23.77 7.07
N LEU A 230 16.26 -22.80 7.07
CA LEU A 230 16.10 -21.54 6.38
C LEU A 230 16.04 -21.71 4.86
N PHE A 231 16.81 -22.64 4.30
CA PHE A 231 16.95 -22.81 2.85
C PHE A 231 16.32 -24.08 2.31
N TYR A 232 15.92 -24.01 1.05
CA TYR A 232 15.33 -25.11 0.28
C TYR A 232 16.15 -26.40 0.30
N GLY A 233 17.48 -26.33 0.27
CA GLY A 233 18.36 -27.51 0.19
C GLY A 233 18.24 -28.49 1.36
N PHE A 234 17.83 -28.02 2.54
CA PHE A 234 17.67 -28.83 3.77
C PHE A 234 16.54 -29.87 3.68
N TYR A 235 15.52 -29.60 2.87
CA TYR A 235 14.32 -30.43 2.83
C TYR A 235 14.55 -31.74 2.04
N PRO A 236 14.21 -32.92 2.60
CA PRO A 236 14.37 -34.22 1.94
C PRO A 236 13.35 -34.44 0.82
N PRO A 237 13.66 -35.30 -0.17
CA PRO A 237 12.71 -35.69 -1.22
C PRO A 237 11.70 -36.71 -0.70
N ARG A 238 10.78 -36.26 0.15
CA ARG A 238 9.62 -37.04 0.61
C ARG A 238 8.38 -36.59 -0.15
N PRO A 239 7.54 -37.50 -0.70
CA PRO A 239 6.42 -37.11 -1.57
C PRO A 239 5.37 -36.28 -0.82
N HIS A 240 5.02 -36.67 0.41
CA HIS A 240 4.07 -35.91 1.23
C HIS A 240 4.57 -34.49 1.54
N LEU A 241 5.86 -34.36 1.90
CA LEU A 241 6.49 -33.06 2.14
C LEU A 241 6.52 -32.20 0.87
N ALA A 242 6.85 -32.77 -0.29
CA ALA A 242 6.91 -32.03 -1.56
C ALA A 242 5.53 -31.42 -1.91
N ILE A 243 4.45 -32.18 -1.69
CA ILE A 243 3.08 -31.70 -1.89
C ILE A 243 2.72 -30.61 -0.88
N THR A 244 2.96 -30.84 0.42
CA THR A 244 2.61 -29.84 1.44
C THR A 244 3.41 -28.55 1.26
N TYR A 245 4.67 -28.66 0.82
CA TYR A 245 5.52 -27.53 0.46
C TYR A 245 4.89 -26.71 -0.67
N LEU A 246 4.57 -27.34 -1.80
CA LEU A 246 4.00 -26.65 -2.96
C LEU A 246 2.61 -26.06 -2.64
N CYS A 247 1.75 -26.82 -1.95
CA CYS A 247 0.45 -26.34 -1.49
C CYS A 247 0.58 -25.15 -0.53
N SER A 248 1.58 -25.13 0.37
CA SER A 248 1.78 -24.02 1.30
C SER A 248 2.13 -22.73 0.57
N VAL A 249 2.92 -22.80 -0.50
CA VAL A 249 3.32 -21.65 -1.32
C VAL A 249 2.10 -21.03 -2.00
N PHE A 250 1.25 -21.85 -2.62
CA PHE A 250 0.00 -21.38 -3.22
C PHE A 250 -0.98 -20.85 -2.17
N ALA A 251 -1.11 -21.51 -1.01
CA ALA A 251 -2.00 -21.08 0.07
C ALA A 251 -1.55 -19.73 0.67
N ILE A 252 -0.25 -19.54 0.91
CA ILE A 252 0.33 -18.29 1.40
C ILE A 252 0.18 -17.18 0.34
N GLY A 253 0.45 -17.48 -0.93
CA GLY A 253 0.26 -16.54 -2.04
C GLY A 253 -1.19 -16.07 -2.19
N LEU A 254 -2.15 -17.00 -2.12
CA LEU A 254 -3.58 -16.68 -2.14
C LEU A 254 -3.98 -15.83 -0.93
N LEU A 255 -3.46 -16.16 0.26
CA LEU A 255 -3.72 -15.39 1.47
C LEU A 255 -3.17 -13.95 1.36
N TYR A 256 -1.96 -13.78 0.83
CA TYR A 256 -1.40 -12.45 0.53
C TYR A 256 -2.29 -11.68 -0.45
N LEU A 257 -2.69 -12.31 -1.55
CA LEU A 257 -3.56 -11.70 -2.55
C LEU A 257 -4.88 -11.23 -1.94
N LEU A 258 -5.58 -12.09 -1.20
CA LEU A 258 -6.89 -11.78 -0.60
C LEU A 258 -6.81 -10.64 0.42
N LEU A 259 -5.81 -10.66 1.32
CA LEU A 259 -5.67 -9.64 2.37
C LEU A 259 -5.25 -8.28 1.80
N ILE A 260 -4.37 -8.27 0.80
CA ILE A 260 -3.94 -7.03 0.12
C ILE A 260 -5.07 -6.48 -0.74
N LEU A 261 -5.76 -7.33 -1.50
CA LEU A 261 -6.92 -6.94 -2.30
C LEU A 261 -8.00 -6.31 -1.41
N HIS A 262 -8.35 -6.96 -0.29
CA HIS A 262 -9.30 -6.41 0.68
C HIS A 262 -8.90 -5.02 1.19
N ARG A 263 -7.61 -4.82 1.52
CA ARG A 263 -7.10 -3.50 1.93
C ARG A 263 -7.15 -2.47 0.79
N SER A 264 -6.80 -2.86 -0.43
CA SER A 264 -6.80 -1.98 -1.60
C SER A 264 -8.21 -1.50 -1.98
N VAL A 265 -9.20 -2.41 -1.98
CA VAL A 265 -10.60 -2.11 -2.25
C VAL A 265 -11.18 -1.19 -1.16
N SER A 266 -10.84 -1.47 0.10
CA SER A 266 -11.23 -0.61 1.23
C SER A 266 -10.65 0.80 1.09
N GLY A 267 -9.40 0.93 0.65
CA GLY A 267 -8.75 2.21 0.37
C GLY A 267 -9.41 2.95 -0.80
N LEU A 268 -9.69 2.24 -1.90
CA LEU A 268 -10.38 2.79 -3.08
C LEU A 268 -11.76 3.36 -2.72
N LYS A 269 -12.56 2.62 -1.94
CA LYS A 269 -13.88 3.08 -1.47
C LYS A 269 -13.78 4.41 -0.72
N GLN A 270 -12.77 4.56 0.15
CA GLN A 270 -12.55 5.81 0.88
C GLN A 270 -12.14 6.96 -0.05
N THR A 271 -11.34 6.70 -1.09
CA THR A 271 -10.94 7.74 -2.05
C THR A 271 -12.09 8.24 -2.92
N LEU A 272 -12.92 7.34 -3.44
CA LEU A 272 -14.08 7.71 -4.25
C LEU A 272 -15.09 8.56 -3.46
N LEU A 273 -15.23 8.29 -2.15
CA LEU A 273 -16.06 9.10 -1.25
C LEU A 273 -15.42 10.46 -0.92
N ALA A 274 -14.10 10.59 -0.99
CA ALA A 274 -13.39 11.85 -0.69
C ALA A 274 -13.24 12.76 -1.92
N GLU A 275 -13.29 12.20 -3.13
CA GLU A 275 -13.20 12.95 -4.39
C GLU A 275 -14.52 13.66 -4.75
N SER A 276 -15.65 13.12 -4.27
CA SER A 276 -16.99 13.66 -4.51
C SER A 276 -17.29 15.02 -3.84
N GLY A 277 -16.40 15.52 -2.96
CA GLY A 277 -16.55 16.82 -2.27
C GLY A 277 -15.94 18.03 -2.98
N ALA A 278 -15.49 17.91 -4.24
CA ALA A 278 -14.70 18.94 -4.93
C ALA A 278 -15.47 20.21 -5.32
N LEU A 279 -16.81 20.21 -5.34
CA LEU A 279 -17.59 21.35 -5.86
C LEU A 279 -17.80 22.53 -4.89
N THR A 280 -17.35 22.46 -3.64
CA THR A 280 -17.45 23.59 -2.67
C THR A 280 -16.09 24.02 -2.11
N SER A 281 -15.01 23.80 -2.89
CA SER A 281 -13.62 23.73 -2.45
C SER A 281 -13.14 24.89 -1.57
N TYR A 282 -13.16 26.15 -2.03
CA TYR A 282 -12.50 27.22 -1.25
C TYR A 282 -13.34 27.74 -0.09
N SER A 283 -14.63 28.01 -0.30
CA SER A 283 -15.50 28.59 0.73
C SER A 283 -15.70 27.62 1.89
N HIS A 284 -16.01 26.35 1.62
CA HIS A 284 -16.11 25.34 2.65
C HIS A 284 -14.78 25.21 3.42
N ARG A 285 -13.63 25.16 2.74
CA ARG A 285 -12.34 25.06 3.42
C ARG A 285 -12.01 26.27 4.28
N VAL A 286 -12.28 27.49 3.82
CA VAL A 286 -12.00 28.70 4.60
C VAL A 286 -12.93 28.78 5.82
N PHE A 287 -14.22 28.48 5.66
CA PHE A 287 -15.22 28.68 6.71
C PHE A 287 -15.47 27.46 7.61
N SER A 288 -15.15 26.23 7.18
CA SER A 288 -15.40 25.00 7.93
C SER A 288 -14.15 24.18 8.27
N ALA A 289 -12.95 24.59 7.83
CA ALA A 289 -11.72 23.91 8.24
C ALA A 289 -11.30 24.23 9.69
N TRP A 290 -11.84 25.28 10.32
CA TRP A 290 -11.52 25.60 11.70
C TRP A 290 -12.27 24.67 12.68
N ASP A 291 -11.54 24.08 13.62
CA ASP A 291 -12.11 23.26 14.68
C ASP A 291 -12.10 24.06 16.00
N PHE A 292 -13.29 24.43 16.46
CA PHE A 292 -13.47 25.21 17.68
C PHE A 292 -13.24 24.40 18.98
N GLY A 293 -13.08 23.07 18.89
CA GLY A 293 -12.75 22.21 20.03
C GLY A 293 -11.25 22.16 20.35
N LEU A 294 -10.40 22.88 19.60
CA LEU A 294 -8.95 22.88 19.79
C LEU A 294 -8.55 23.71 21.03
N SER A 295 -8.15 23.02 22.09
CA SER A 295 -7.59 23.63 23.30
C SER A 295 -6.06 23.54 23.29
N GLY A 296 -5.38 24.69 23.46
CA GLY A 296 -3.93 24.78 23.61
C GLY A 296 -3.22 25.52 22.45
N GLU A 297 -2.36 26.48 22.80
CA GLU A 297 -1.71 27.38 21.82
C GLU A 297 -0.91 26.67 20.74
N VAL A 298 -0.22 25.57 21.09
CA VAL A 298 0.59 24.81 20.14
C VAL A 298 -0.28 24.17 19.06
N HIS A 299 -1.44 23.62 19.44
CA HIS A 299 -2.38 22.98 18.53
C HIS A 299 -3.07 23.99 17.62
N VAL A 300 -3.43 25.16 18.15
CA VAL A 300 -3.99 26.29 17.40
C VAL A 300 -3.00 26.78 16.34
N ARG A 301 -1.75 27.06 16.72
CA ARG A 301 -0.69 27.51 15.79
C ARG A 301 -0.42 26.46 14.71
N LEU A 302 -0.42 25.17 15.07
CA LEU A 302 -0.25 24.08 14.11
C LEU A 302 -1.40 24.02 13.11
N ARG A 303 -2.66 24.11 13.58
CA ARG A 303 -3.84 24.09 12.72
C ARG A 303 -3.87 25.27 11.75
N GLN A 304 -3.56 26.48 12.25
CA GLN A 304 -3.46 27.67 11.42
C GLN A 304 -2.39 27.51 10.32
N ARG A 305 -1.22 26.99 10.68
CA ARG A 305 -0.14 26.73 9.73
C ARG A 305 -0.53 25.70 8.68
N ILE A 306 -1.24 24.63 9.06
CA ILE A 306 -1.76 23.61 8.12
C ILE A 306 -2.72 24.25 7.12
N ILE A 307 -3.71 25.01 7.59
CA ILE A 307 -4.70 25.66 6.72
C ILE A 307 -4.02 26.64 5.76
N HIS A 308 -3.07 27.44 6.27
CA HIS A 308 -2.29 28.37 5.46
C HIS A 308 -1.54 27.64 4.33
N TYR A 309 -0.80 26.57 4.65
CA TYR A 309 -0.07 25.82 3.64
C TYR A 309 -0.98 25.12 2.63
N GLU A 310 -2.11 24.58 3.07
CA GLU A 310 -3.07 23.93 2.17
C GLU A 310 -3.64 24.92 1.15
N LEU A 311 -4.06 26.11 1.61
CA LEU A 311 -4.52 27.19 0.73
C LEU A 311 -3.42 27.72 -0.20
N GLN A 312 -2.20 27.89 0.32
CA GLN A 312 -1.05 28.33 -0.47
C GLN A 312 -0.76 27.36 -1.62
N VAL A 313 -0.73 26.05 -1.34
CA VAL A 313 -0.47 25.02 -2.36
C VAL A 313 -1.56 25.01 -3.43
N GLU A 314 -2.83 25.11 -3.05
CA GLU A 314 -3.93 25.16 -4.02
C GLU A 314 -3.89 26.40 -4.91
N LEU A 315 -3.54 27.56 -4.35
CA LEU A 315 -3.39 28.79 -5.10
C LEU A 315 -2.21 28.71 -6.09
N GLU A 316 -1.07 28.18 -5.64
CA GLU A 316 0.09 27.91 -6.51
C GLU A 316 -0.29 26.95 -7.66
N GLU A 317 -1.07 25.90 -7.39
CA GLU A 317 -1.56 25.00 -8.43
C GLU A 317 -2.52 25.68 -9.40
N ALA A 318 -3.43 26.53 -8.92
CA ALA A 318 -4.36 27.27 -9.75
C ALA A 318 -3.62 28.24 -10.70
N VAL A 319 -2.58 28.91 -10.20
CA VAL A 319 -1.72 29.78 -11.01
C VAL A 319 -1.02 28.99 -12.13
N VAL A 320 -0.46 27.81 -11.81
CA VAL A 320 0.19 26.95 -12.83
C VAL A 320 -0.81 26.48 -13.90
N ARG A 321 -2.05 26.12 -13.51
CA ARG A 321 -3.10 25.74 -14.47
C ARG A 321 -3.51 26.90 -15.37
N ARG A 322 -3.67 28.11 -14.81
CA ARG A 322 -3.94 29.32 -15.61
C ARG A 322 -2.82 29.61 -16.60
N ARG A 323 -1.55 29.55 -16.15
CA ARG A 323 -0.40 29.72 -17.04
C ARG A 323 -0.34 28.68 -18.16
N ALA A 324 -0.79 27.44 -17.91
CA ALA A 324 -0.85 26.42 -18.95
C ALA A 324 -1.95 26.70 -20.00
N ALA A 325 -3.09 27.27 -19.58
CA ALA A 325 -4.21 27.59 -20.47
C ALA A 325 -3.96 28.79 -21.40
N VAL A 326 -3.01 29.67 -21.07
CA VAL A 326 -2.71 30.91 -21.80
C VAL A 326 -1.47 30.76 -22.71
N ARG A 327 -0.90 29.55 -22.85
CA ARG A 327 0.33 29.33 -23.65
C ARG A 327 0.06 29.40 -25.16
N THR A 328 1.01 29.99 -25.88
CA THR A 328 1.06 30.00 -27.36
C THR A 328 1.71 28.72 -27.91
N LEU A 329 1.42 28.36 -29.15
CA LEU A 329 1.89 27.11 -29.79
C LEU A 329 3.43 26.94 -29.78
N GLY A 330 4.20 28.02 -29.99
CA GLY A 330 5.67 27.97 -29.96
C GLY A 330 6.25 27.75 -28.56
N GLN A 331 5.64 28.37 -27.54
CA GLN A 331 6.02 28.14 -26.14
C GLN A 331 5.63 26.74 -25.68
N GLU A 332 4.51 26.22 -26.17
CA GLU A 332 4.08 24.84 -25.93
C GLU A 332 5.06 23.83 -26.54
N ALA A 333 5.49 24.02 -27.79
CA ALA A 333 6.50 23.19 -28.44
C ALA A 333 7.82 23.15 -27.64
N THR A 334 8.29 24.30 -27.14
CA THR A 334 9.50 24.38 -26.32
C THR A 334 9.35 23.59 -25.01
N VAL A 335 8.21 23.69 -24.35
CA VAL A 335 7.93 22.94 -23.12
C VAL A 335 7.88 21.43 -23.38
N TRP A 336 7.26 20.99 -24.48
CA TRP A 336 7.23 19.59 -24.86
C TRP A 336 8.62 19.05 -25.22
N LEU A 337 9.46 19.85 -25.90
CA LEU A 337 10.85 19.50 -26.17
C LEU A 337 11.66 19.33 -24.88
N VAL A 338 11.58 20.27 -23.94
CA VAL A 338 12.25 20.19 -22.64
C VAL A 338 11.79 18.94 -21.88
N ARG A 339 10.48 18.66 -21.87
CA ARG A 339 9.94 17.45 -21.24
C ARG A 339 10.44 16.17 -21.91
N LEU A 340 10.54 16.14 -23.24
CA LEU A 340 11.08 15.00 -23.97
C LEU A 340 12.53 14.75 -23.57
N LEU A 341 13.37 15.79 -23.55
CA LEU A 341 14.78 15.69 -23.15
C LEU A 341 14.95 15.23 -21.69
N LEU A 342 14.16 15.77 -20.76
CA LEU A 342 14.22 15.37 -19.35
C LEU A 342 13.74 13.93 -19.15
N ASN A 343 12.68 13.49 -19.83
CA ASN A 343 12.23 12.11 -19.75
C ASN A 343 13.24 11.15 -20.41
N LEU A 344 13.87 11.54 -21.52
CA LEU A 344 14.95 10.78 -22.14
C LEU A 344 16.13 10.60 -21.17
N LEU A 345 16.52 11.67 -20.46
CA LEU A 345 17.53 11.61 -19.41
C LEU A 345 17.13 10.64 -18.28
N VAL A 346 15.87 10.67 -17.84
CA VAL A 346 15.37 9.73 -16.83
C VAL A 346 15.44 8.28 -17.33
N PHE A 347 15.05 8.01 -18.58
CA PHE A 347 15.18 6.68 -19.18
C PHE A 347 16.64 6.24 -19.30
N ALA A 348 17.56 7.15 -19.65
CA ALA A 348 19.00 6.85 -19.69
C ALA A 348 19.56 6.51 -18.30
N LEU A 349 19.17 7.25 -17.27
CA LEU A 349 19.56 6.94 -15.87
C LEU A 349 19.01 5.59 -15.41
N LEU A 350 17.75 5.28 -15.74
CA LEU A 350 17.15 3.97 -15.47
C LEU A 350 17.88 2.84 -16.21
N GLY A 351 18.15 3.03 -17.51
CA GLY A 351 18.89 2.07 -18.32
C GLY A 351 20.31 1.81 -17.78
N ALA A 352 21.03 2.87 -17.41
CA ALA A 352 22.36 2.77 -16.80
C ALA A 352 22.32 2.05 -15.45
N ALA A 353 21.32 2.32 -14.62
CA ALA A 353 21.10 1.60 -13.37
C ALA A 353 20.86 0.11 -13.61
N PHE A 354 20.00 -0.27 -14.56
CA PHE A 354 19.70 -1.67 -14.86
C PHE A 354 20.90 -2.40 -15.47
N TYR A 355 21.61 -1.76 -16.41
CA TYR A 355 22.85 -2.31 -16.95
C TYR A 355 23.90 -2.51 -15.86
N GLY A 356 24.02 -1.56 -14.93
CA GLY A 356 24.93 -1.67 -13.79
C GLY A 356 24.58 -2.85 -12.86
N VAL A 357 23.30 -3.14 -12.63
CA VAL A 357 22.88 -4.31 -11.83
C VAL A 357 23.25 -5.61 -12.56
N TYR A 358 23.00 -5.69 -13.86
CA TYR A 358 23.39 -6.83 -14.68
C TYR A 358 24.91 -7.03 -14.68
N TRP A 359 25.68 -5.96 -14.91
CA TRP A 359 27.14 -5.99 -14.88
C TRP A 359 27.68 -6.38 -13.50
N ALA A 360 27.13 -5.83 -12.41
CA ALA A 360 27.55 -6.18 -11.05
C ALA A 360 27.31 -7.66 -10.74
N THR A 361 26.21 -8.24 -11.23
CA THR A 361 25.87 -9.67 -11.06
C THR A 361 26.75 -10.59 -11.92
N GLY A 362 27.19 -10.14 -13.09
CA GLY A 362 28.19 -10.86 -13.88
C GLY A 362 29.58 -10.80 -13.25
N ALA A 363 29.97 -9.59 -12.83
CA ALA A 363 31.28 -9.32 -12.22
C ALA A 363 31.48 -10.12 -10.93
N THR A 364 30.44 -10.36 -10.12
CA THR A 364 30.56 -11.21 -8.92
C THR A 364 31.10 -12.60 -9.22
N VAL A 365 30.64 -13.22 -10.31
CA VAL A 365 31.06 -14.57 -10.67
C VAL A 365 32.54 -14.56 -11.06
N GLU A 366 32.94 -13.62 -11.92
CA GLU A 366 34.33 -13.48 -12.37
C GLU A 366 35.30 -13.12 -11.23
N LEU A 367 34.89 -12.23 -10.32
CA LEU A 367 35.69 -11.84 -9.16
C LEU A 367 35.84 -12.98 -8.15
N GLN A 368 34.85 -13.86 -8.05
CA GLN A 368 34.88 -15.00 -7.12
C GLN A 368 35.86 -16.10 -7.55
N GLU A 369 36.21 -16.20 -8.83
CA GLU A 369 37.23 -17.13 -9.33
C GLU A 369 38.66 -16.68 -9.03
N ARG A 370 38.88 -15.44 -8.58
CA ARG A 370 40.22 -14.92 -8.31
C ARG A 370 40.77 -15.50 -6.99
N PRO A 371 42.00 -16.04 -6.96
CA PRO A 371 42.56 -16.71 -5.78
C PRO A 371 42.66 -15.77 -4.56
N LEU A 372 42.95 -14.49 -4.78
CA LEU A 372 43.05 -13.48 -3.73
C LEU A 372 41.71 -13.28 -2.98
N VAL A 373 40.58 -13.38 -3.69
CA VAL A 373 39.24 -13.25 -3.10
C VAL A 373 38.91 -14.48 -2.25
N GLN A 374 39.36 -15.66 -2.67
CA GLN A 374 39.12 -16.91 -1.95
C GLN A 374 39.92 -16.99 -0.64
N GLU A 375 41.12 -16.38 -0.59
CA GLU A 375 41.97 -16.34 0.60
C GLU A 375 41.51 -15.31 1.65
N MET A 376 40.86 -14.22 1.21
CA MET A 376 40.46 -13.11 2.08
C MET A 376 38.95 -13.16 2.40
N PRO A 377 38.53 -13.62 3.59
CA PRO A 377 37.11 -13.85 3.90
C PRO A 377 36.25 -12.58 3.88
N LEU A 378 36.84 -11.43 4.23
CA LEU A 378 36.17 -10.13 4.16
C LEU A 378 35.94 -9.70 2.71
N LEU A 379 36.94 -9.90 1.84
CA LEU A 379 36.84 -9.54 0.43
C LEU A 379 35.81 -10.43 -0.28
N LYS A 380 35.79 -11.73 0.02
CA LYS A 380 34.75 -12.66 -0.45
C LYS A 380 33.35 -12.15 -0.08
N LEU A 381 33.14 -11.77 1.19
CA LEU A 381 31.85 -11.23 1.64
C LEU A 381 31.44 -9.97 0.87
N VAL A 382 32.37 -9.04 0.62
CA VAL A 382 32.08 -7.82 -0.13
C VAL A 382 31.68 -8.14 -1.58
N VAL A 383 32.37 -9.10 -2.21
CA VAL A 383 32.03 -9.58 -3.56
C VAL A 383 30.66 -10.24 -3.56
N ASP A 384 30.35 -11.12 -2.61
CA ASP A 384 29.04 -11.77 -2.49
C ASP A 384 27.87 -10.78 -2.32
N TYR A 385 28.13 -9.62 -1.71
CA TYR A 385 27.14 -8.55 -1.53
C TYR A 385 27.13 -7.51 -2.64
N LEU A 386 28.03 -7.58 -3.62
CA LEU A 386 28.20 -6.55 -4.65
C LEU A 386 26.89 -6.19 -5.38
N PRO A 387 26.03 -7.14 -5.83
CA PRO A 387 24.78 -6.80 -6.50
C PRO A 387 23.80 -6.10 -5.54
N SER A 388 23.76 -6.55 -4.29
CA SER A 388 22.94 -5.94 -3.23
C SER A 388 23.39 -4.52 -2.88
N ILE A 389 24.70 -4.30 -2.78
CA ILE A 389 25.31 -2.99 -2.54
C ILE A 389 24.98 -2.05 -3.69
N PHE A 390 25.15 -2.52 -4.94
CA PHE A 390 24.87 -1.72 -6.13
C PHE A 390 23.39 -1.33 -6.21
N ILE A 391 22.47 -2.28 -6.03
CA ILE A 391 21.01 -2.02 -6.03
C ILE A 391 20.64 -0.99 -4.95
N SER A 392 21.17 -1.14 -3.73
CA SER A 392 20.91 -0.21 -2.63
C SER A 392 21.44 1.20 -2.92
N MET A 393 22.66 1.30 -3.47
CA MET A 393 23.28 2.57 -3.84
C MET A 393 22.44 3.30 -4.89
N VAL A 394 22.05 2.60 -5.96
CA VAL A 394 21.17 3.14 -7.00
C VAL A 394 19.83 3.60 -6.41
N ASN A 395 19.20 2.76 -5.57
CA ASN A 395 17.92 3.07 -4.93
C ASN A 395 18.00 4.19 -3.89
N PHE A 396 19.20 4.53 -3.41
CA PHE A 396 19.46 5.66 -2.51
C PHE A 396 19.76 6.96 -3.28
N VAL A 397 20.53 6.87 -4.36
CA VAL A 397 21.03 8.05 -5.12
C VAL A 397 20.02 8.56 -6.15
N LEU A 398 19.33 7.68 -6.88
CA LEU A 398 18.42 8.09 -7.96
C LEU A 398 17.15 8.83 -7.51
N PRO A 399 16.46 8.49 -6.40
CA PRO A 399 15.27 9.23 -5.99
C PRO A 399 15.53 10.72 -5.70
N PRO A 400 16.62 11.11 -5.01
CA PRO A 400 17.04 12.51 -4.93
C PRO A 400 17.27 13.16 -6.30
N VAL A 401 17.91 12.46 -7.24
CA VAL A 401 18.11 12.97 -8.62
C VAL A 401 16.78 13.20 -9.34
N PHE A 402 15.82 12.28 -9.23
CA PHE A 402 14.47 12.47 -9.78
C PHE A 402 13.75 13.67 -9.15
N SER A 403 13.98 13.93 -7.87
CA SER A 403 13.42 15.10 -7.19
C SER A 403 14.00 16.43 -7.69
N LEU A 404 15.27 16.43 -8.17
CA LEU A 404 15.91 17.58 -8.81
C LEU A 404 15.41 17.80 -10.24
N ILE A 405 15.10 16.72 -10.96
CA ILE A 405 14.59 16.76 -12.34
C ILE A 405 13.12 17.21 -12.39
N ALA A 406 12.29 16.75 -11.46
CA ALA A 406 10.85 17.02 -11.43
C ALA A 406 10.42 18.51 -11.50
N PRO A 407 11.06 19.48 -10.81
CA PRO A 407 10.72 20.90 -10.97
C PRO A 407 11.01 21.44 -12.37
N LEU A 408 12.02 20.89 -13.07
CA LEU A 408 12.41 21.34 -14.41
C LEU A 408 11.37 20.98 -15.48
N GLU A 409 10.54 19.96 -15.24
CA GLU A 409 9.49 19.52 -16.18
C GLU A 409 8.27 20.47 -16.23
N GLY A 410 8.18 21.39 -15.27
CA GLY A 410 7.11 22.39 -15.19
C GLY A 410 5.71 21.80 -14.99
N TYR A 411 5.58 20.61 -14.41
CA TYR A 411 4.30 20.03 -13.98
C TYR A 411 3.77 20.70 -12.70
N THR A 412 2.49 20.51 -12.38
CA THR A 412 1.93 20.92 -11.09
C THR A 412 2.59 20.13 -9.95
N ARG A 413 2.69 20.73 -8.76
CA ARG A 413 3.36 20.10 -7.61
C ARG A 413 2.78 18.72 -7.26
N SER A 414 1.45 18.55 -7.31
CA SER A 414 0.82 17.23 -7.11
C SER A 414 1.23 16.19 -8.17
N ARG A 415 1.33 16.57 -9.45
CA ARG A 415 1.75 15.64 -10.52
C ARG A 415 3.23 15.30 -10.43
N GLN A 416 4.08 16.27 -10.07
CA GLN A 416 5.50 16.04 -9.83
C GLN A 416 5.72 14.94 -8.79
N ILE A 417 5.02 15.02 -7.66
CA ILE A 417 5.11 14.02 -6.59
C ILE A 417 4.72 12.62 -7.09
N VAL A 418 3.61 12.51 -7.86
CA VAL A 418 3.17 11.23 -8.42
C VAL A 418 4.19 10.66 -9.41
N PHE A 419 4.78 11.50 -10.28
CA PHE A 419 5.80 11.04 -11.23
C PHE A 419 7.10 10.62 -10.54
N ILE A 420 7.59 11.38 -9.56
CA ILE A 420 8.75 10.99 -8.75
C ILE A 420 8.47 9.63 -8.12
N LEU A 421 7.31 9.48 -7.48
CA LEU A 421 6.93 8.24 -6.82
C LEU A 421 6.83 7.06 -7.79
N LEU A 422 6.21 7.26 -8.96
CA LEU A 422 6.11 6.22 -10.00
C LEU A 422 7.48 5.81 -10.54
N ARG A 423 8.39 6.77 -10.79
CA ARG A 423 9.76 6.50 -11.24
C ARG A 423 10.56 5.73 -10.18
N THR A 424 10.43 6.09 -8.90
CA THR A 424 11.11 5.39 -7.81
C THR A 424 10.54 3.98 -7.60
N VAL A 425 9.22 3.81 -7.72
CA VAL A 425 8.58 2.48 -7.67
C VAL A 425 9.09 1.61 -8.81
N PHE A 426 9.09 2.15 -10.03
CA PHE A 426 9.58 1.46 -11.21
C PHE A 426 11.05 1.06 -11.04
N LEU A 427 11.91 1.98 -10.60
CA LEU A 427 13.32 1.70 -10.33
C LEU A 427 13.51 0.51 -9.38
N ARG A 428 12.83 0.53 -8.21
CA ARG A 428 13.00 -0.50 -7.20
C ARG A 428 12.50 -1.87 -7.67
N LEU A 429 11.32 -1.93 -8.27
CA LEU A 429 10.75 -3.18 -8.76
C LEU A 429 11.53 -3.73 -9.96
N ALA A 430 11.88 -2.88 -10.92
CA ALA A 430 12.66 -3.29 -12.09
C ALA A 430 14.08 -3.72 -11.70
N SER A 431 14.72 -3.08 -10.71
CA SER A 431 16.04 -3.51 -10.23
C SER A 431 16.04 -4.94 -9.69
N LEU A 432 14.99 -5.33 -8.96
CA LEU A 432 14.80 -6.70 -8.49
C LEU A 432 14.56 -7.67 -9.65
N VAL A 433 13.72 -7.29 -10.62
CA VAL A 433 13.46 -8.11 -11.81
C VAL A 433 14.73 -8.33 -12.64
N VAL A 434 15.53 -7.29 -12.85
CA VAL A 434 16.80 -7.39 -13.60
C VAL A 434 17.78 -8.32 -12.88
N LEU A 435 17.89 -8.24 -11.55
CA LEU A 435 18.70 -9.19 -10.78
C LEU A 435 18.23 -10.63 -11.00
N LEU A 436 16.92 -10.89 -10.90
CA LEU A 436 16.36 -12.22 -11.10
C LEU A 436 16.57 -12.73 -12.52
N LEU A 437 16.39 -11.89 -13.54
CA LEU A 437 16.68 -12.24 -14.93
C LEU A 437 18.17 -12.54 -15.16
N SER A 438 19.06 -11.75 -14.53
CA SER A 438 20.50 -11.98 -14.60
C SER A 438 20.89 -13.32 -13.97
N LEU A 439 20.36 -13.63 -12.79
CA LEU A 439 20.56 -14.93 -12.13
C LEU A 439 19.97 -16.06 -12.98
N TRP A 440 18.79 -15.85 -13.58
CA TRP A 440 18.19 -16.85 -14.47
C TRP A 440 19.05 -17.16 -15.67
N ASN A 441 19.59 -16.12 -16.30
CA ASN A 441 20.48 -16.25 -17.44
C ASN A 441 21.71 -17.10 -17.10
N GLN A 442 22.24 -16.98 -15.86
CA GLN A 442 23.33 -17.82 -15.37
C GLN A 442 22.89 -19.26 -15.09
N ILE A 443 21.68 -19.47 -14.56
CA ILE A 443 21.12 -20.80 -14.25
C ILE A 443 20.80 -21.58 -15.54
N THR A 444 20.18 -20.93 -16.54
CA THR A 444 19.73 -21.58 -17.78
C THR A 444 20.74 -21.49 -18.92
N CYS A 445 21.99 -21.12 -18.65
CA CYS A 445 23.03 -20.91 -19.67
C CYS A 445 22.54 -20.03 -20.84
N ALA A 446 21.89 -18.90 -20.55
CA ALA A 446 21.28 -17.99 -21.53
C ALA A 446 20.22 -18.62 -22.47
N GLY A 447 19.69 -19.79 -22.12
CA GLY A 447 18.75 -20.54 -22.96
C GLY A 447 19.43 -21.55 -23.89
N ASP A 448 20.77 -21.62 -23.89
CA ASP A 448 21.54 -22.56 -24.69
C ASP A 448 21.60 -23.93 -24.01
N ALA A 449 20.67 -24.81 -24.37
CA ALA A 449 20.60 -26.18 -23.87
C ALA A 449 21.84 -27.04 -24.23
N ASP A 450 22.57 -26.65 -25.27
CA ASP A 450 23.75 -27.36 -25.77
C ASP A 450 25.07 -26.99 -25.04
N ALA A 451 25.04 -25.98 -24.17
CA ALA A 451 26.21 -25.60 -23.38
C ALA A 451 26.68 -26.77 -22.51
N VAL A 452 28.00 -27.01 -22.47
CA VAL A 452 28.61 -28.14 -21.73
C VAL A 452 28.19 -28.16 -20.24
N ALA A 453 27.96 -26.98 -19.65
CA ALA A 453 27.52 -26.83 -18.26
C ALA A 453 26.02 -27.11 -18.04
N CYS A 454 25.17 -27.07 -19.06
CA CYS A 454 23.72 -27.29 -18.95
C CYS A 454 23.23 -28.61 -19.59
N LYS A 455 23.97 -29.17 -20.54
CA LYS A 455 23.58 -30.34 -21.34
C LYS A 455 23.13 -31.57 -20.54
N THR A 456 23.79 -31.85 -19.41
CA THR A 456 23.57 -33.08 -18.64
C THR A 456 22.33 -32.99 -17.74
N CYS A 457 22.02 -31.80 -17.20
CA CYS A 457 21.06 -31.63 -16.10
C CYS A 457 20.00 -30.55 -16.35
N GLY A 458 20.08 -29.83 -17.46
CA GLY A 458 19.14 -28.77 -17.85
C GLY A 458 19.36 -27.42 -17.12
N TYR A 459 20.42 -27.31 -16.32
CA TYR A 459 20.84 -26.09 -15.62
C TYR A 459 22.36 -26.12 -15.42
N ASN A 460 22.96 -24.97 -15.10
CA ASN A 460 24.40 -24.85 -14.84
C ASN A 460 24.81 -25.59 -13.55
N TYR A 461 25.03 -26.90 -13.64
CA TYR A 461 25.29 -27.77 -12.51
C TYR A 461 26.73 -27.71 -12.00
N LYS A 462 27.65 -27.13 -12.79
CA LYS A 462 29.08 -27.00 -12.41
C LYS A 462 29.29 -25.88 -11.41
N GLU A 463 28.71 -24.72 -11.67
CA GLU A 463 28.83 -23.54 -10.79
C GLU A 463 27.72 -23.48 -9.75
N LEU A 464 26.51 -23.96 -10.09
CA LEU A 464 25.33 -23.94 -9.22
C LEU A 464 24.76 -25.35 -9.02
N PRO A 465 25.41 -26.22 -8.22
CA PRO A 465 24.90 -27.57 -7.94
C PRO A 465 23.49 -27.55 -7.32
N CYS A 466 23.20 -26.48 -6.56
CA CYS A 466 21.95 -26.20 -5.86
C CYS A 466 21.47 -24.77 -6.10
N TRP A 467 20.99 -24.51 -7.32
CA TRP A 467 20.60 -23.16 -7.73
C TRP A 467 19.43 -22.59 -6.90
N GLU A 468 18.50 -23.41 -6.41
CA GLU A 468 17.38 -22.94 -5.58
C GLU A 468 17.86 -22.34 -4.26
N THR A 469 18.79 -23.02 -3.60
CA THR A 469 19.41 -22.53 -2.36
C THR A 469 20.20 -21.25 -2.63
N ARG A 470 20.93 -21.17 -3.75
CA ARG A 470 21.67 -19.94 -4.12
C ARG A 470 20.73 -18.76 -4.33
N LEU A 471 19.61 -18.95 -5.02
CA LEU A 471 18.60 -17.90 -5.19
C LEU A 471 17.99 -17.46 -3.85
N GLY A 472 17.75 -18.41 -2.94
CA GLY A 472 17.34 -18.12 -1.56
C GLY A 472 18.38 -17.31 -0.79
N GLN A 473 19.68 -17.59 -0.97
CA GLN A 473 20.78 -16.84 -0.38
C GLN A 473 20.83 -15.40 -0.90
N GLU A 474 20.62 -15.17 -2.20
CA GLU A 474 20.57 -13.80 -2.75
C GLU A 474 19.40 -12.99 -2.16
N MET A 475 18.22 -13.59 -2.04
CA MET A 475 17.07 -12.91 -1.41
C MET A 475 17.30 -12.66 0.10
N TYR A 476 17.96 -13.58 0.79
CA TYR A 476 18.37 -13.41 2.19
C TYR A 476 19.38 -12.26 2.34
N LYS A 477 20.42 -12.22 1.51
CA LYS A 477 21.43 -11.14 1.49
C LYS A 477 20.79 -9.78 1.22
N LEU A 478 19.86 -9.68 0.26
CA LEU A 478 19.10 -8.44 0.01
C LEU A 478 18.28 -8.00 1.22
N LEU A 479 17.57 -8.92 1.89
CA LEU A 479 16.77 -8.61 3.07
C LEU A 479 17.63 -8.06 4.21
N LEU A 480 18.76 -8.73 4.46
CA LEU A 480 19.72 -8.38 5.51
C LEU A 480 20.44 -7.07 5.18
N PHE A 481 20.88 -6.88 3.94
CA PHE A 481 21.55 -5.66 3.50
C PHE A 481 20.63 -4.45 3.58
N ASP A 482 19.35 -4.59 3.23
CA ASP A 482 18.36 -3.53 3.38
C ASP A 482 18.15 -3.17 4.87
N LEU A 483 18.14 -4.16 5.77
CA LEU A 483 18.10 -3.91 7.21
C LEU A 483 19.36 -3.16 7.69
N LEU A 484 20.56 -3.61 7.29
CA LEU A 484 21.84 -2.99 7.65
C LEU A 484 21.94 -1.56 7.12
N THR A 485 21.53 -1.33 5.87
CA THR A 485 21.52 0.01 5.26
C THR A 485 20.52 0.91 6.01
N GLY A 486 19.32 0.42 6.32
CA GLY A 486 18.33 1.17 7.09
C GLY A 486 18.82 1.55 8.49
N LEU A 487 19.47 0.62 9.20
CA LEU A 487 20.13 0.87 10.48
C LEU A 487 21.25 1.90 10.36
N ALA A 488 22.11 1.76 9.34
CA ALA A 488 23.22 2.67 9.08
C ALA A 488 22.71 4.10 8.81
N VAL A 489 21.66 4.27 8.01
CA VAL A 489 21.03 5.58 7.78
C VAL A 489 20.52 6.18 9.10
N ILE A 490 19.87 5.39 9.95
CA ILE A 490 19.38 5.86 11.25
C ILE A 490 20.54 6.29 12.17
N LEU A 491 21.57 5.45 12.29
CA LEU A 491 22.67 5.64 13.24
C LEU A 491 23.72 6.66 12.77
N LEU A 492 24.06 6.68 11.48
CA LEU A 492 25.14 7.50 10.92
C LEU A 492 24.65 8.82 10.31
N ILE A 493 23.39 8.90 9.90
CA ILE A 493 22.84 10.12 9.27
C ILE A 493 21.84 10.79 10.22
N GLN A 494 20.81 10.08 10.66
CA GLN A 494 19.72 10.70 11.42
C GLN A 494 20.13 11.10 12.85
N PHE A 495 20.82 10.22 13.56
CA PHE A 495 21.24 10.48 14.94
C PHE A 495 22.30 11.59 15.07
N PRO A 496 23.38 11.61 14.26
CA PRO A 496 24.40 12.66 14.35
C PRO A 496 23.86 14.02 13.92
N ARG A 497 22.94 14.07 12.95
CA ARG A 497 22.25 15.31 12.54
C ARG A 497 21.48 15.94 13.70
N LYS A 498 20.84 15.12 14.55
CA LYS A 498 20.19 15.61 15.77
C LYS A 498 21.21 16.21 16.75
N LEU A 499 22.33 15.53 16.97
CA LEU A 499 23.39 15.97 17.87
C LEU A 499 23.98 17.32 17.40
N LEU A 500 24.24 17.45 16.10
CA LEU A 500 24.76 18.68 15.49
C LEU A 500 23.80 19.88 15.61
N CYS A 501 22.49 19.65 15.48
CA CYS A 501 21.47 20.69 15.71
C CYS A 501 21.40 21.16 17.17
N GLY A 502 21.72 20.29 18.12
CA GLY A 502 21.74 20.63 19.55
C GLY A 502 23.00 21.39 19.99
N LEU A 503 24.16 21.09 19.39
CA LEU A 503 25.45 21.69 19.80
C LEU A 503 25.85 22.96 19.03
N CYS A 504 25.38 23.17 17.80
CA CYS A 504 25.84 24.28 16.96
C CYS A 504 24.71 25.23 16.53
N PRO A 505 24.50 26.37 17.21
CA PRO A 505 23.50 27.38 16.82
C PRO A 505 23.87 28.20 15.56
N GLY A 506 24.96 27.87 14.85
CA GLY A 506 25.48 28.58 13.67
C GLY A 506 24.89 28.16 12.32
N ALA A 507 25.56 28.56 11.22
CA ALA A 507 25.18 28.24 9.84
C ALA A 507 25.12 26.72 9.55
N LEU A 508 25.98 25.91 10.19
CA LEU A 508 25.91 24.45 10.13
C LEU A 508 24.63 23.89 10.75
N GLY A 509 24.12 24.48 11.84
CA GLY A 509 22.82 24.12 12.43
C GLY A 509 21.63 24.47 11.52
N ARG A 510 21.75 25.55 10.73
CA ARG A 510 20.76 25.90 9.69
C ARG A 510 20.80 24.94 8.49
N PHE A 511 21.97 24.47 8.08
CA PHE A 511 22.11 23.45 7.03
C PHE A 511 21.61 22.07 7.52
N ALA A 512 21.85 21.74 8.79
CA ALA A 512 21.39 20.52 9.45
C ALA A 512 19.90 20.54 9.84
N ARG A 513 19.07 21.45 9.29
CA ARG A 513 17.63 21.62 9.60
C ARG A 513 16.91 20.29 9.84
N THR A 514 16.01 20.25 10.82
CA THR A 514 15.27 19.05 11.23
C THR A 514 14.70 18.30 10.02
N GLN A 515 14.97 16.99 9.96
CA GLN A 515 14.54 16.13 8.86
C GLN A 515 13.01 16.02 8.87
N GLU A 516 12.38 16.26 7.71
CA GLU A 516 10.96 15.92 7.51
C GLU A 516 10.82 14.42 7.28
N PHE A 517 9.84 13.78 7.93
CA PHE A 517 9.55 12.37 7.70
C PHE A 517 8.91 12.19 6.31
N GLN A 518 9.70 11.76 5.33
CA GLN A 518 9.25 11.50 3.97
C GLN A 518 8.52 10.15 3.90
N VAL A 519 7.21 10.20 4.18
CA VAL A 519 6.32 9.04 4.14
C VAL A 519 6.46 8.20 2.85
N PRO A 520 6.50 8.78 1.64
CA PRO A 520 6.50 7.98 0.41
C PRO A 520 7.74 7.09 0.26
N ASP A 521 8.93 7.60 0.59
CA ASP A 521 10.19 6.85 0.44
C ASP A 521 10.31 5.71 1.44
N GLU A 522 9.85 5.96 2.67
CA GLU A 522 9.80 4.97 3.75
C GLU A 522 8.78 3.87 3.44
N VAL A 523 7.58 4.23 2.98
CA VAL A 523 6.57 3.25 2.54
C VAL A 523 7.09 2.40 1.39
N LEU A 524 7.75 3.03 0.42
CA LEU A 524 8.30 2.30 -0.71
C LEU A 524 9.44 1.36 -0.30
N GLY A 525 10.16 1.67 0.79
CA GLY A 525 11.15 0.76 1.38
C GLY A 525 10.50 -0.50 1.94
N LEU A 526 9.35 -0.33 2.61
CA LEU A 526 8.55 -1.47 3.09
C LEU A 526 8.03 -2.35 1.96
N ILE A 527 7.55 -1.74 0.87
CA ILE A 527 7.06 -2.48 -0.30
C ILE A 527 8.21 -3.26 -0.94
N TYR A 528 9.37 -2.64 -1.14
CA TYR A 528 10.55 -3.32 -1.67
C TYR A 528 10.94 -4.53 -0.80
N ALA A 529 11.08 -4.33 0.51
CA ALA A 529 11.37 -5.43 1.44
C ALA A 529 10.34 -6.56 1.35
N GLN A 530 9.05 -6.22 1.22
CA GLN A 530 8.00 -7.21 1.05
C GLN A 530 8.10 -7.98 -0.28
N THR A 531 8.45 -7.30 -1.38
CA THR A 531 8.63 -7.97 -2.68
C THR A 531 9.79 -8.96 -2.69
N VAL A 532 10.90 -8.64 -2.02
CA VAL A 532 12.03 -9.57 -1.83
C VAL A 532 11.57 -10.81 -1.07
N VAL A 533 10.74 -10.64 -0.03
CA VAL A 533 10.21 -11.77 0.74
C VAL A 533 9.28 -12.64 -0.10
N TRP A 534 8.42 -12.05 -0.93
CA TRP A 534 7.54 -12.84 -1.79
C TRP A 534 8.31 -13.69 -2.79
N VAL A 535 9.28 -13.10 -3.48
CA VAL A 535 10.16 -13.85 -4.40
C VAL A 535 10.96 -14.91 -3.64
N GLY A 536 11.55 -14.57 -2.50
CA GLY A 536 12.42 -15.46 -1.74
C GLY A 536 11.70 -16.51 -0.92
N SER A 537 10.42 -16.34 -0.59
CA SER A 537 9.69 -17.25 0.31
C SER A 537 9.61 -18.69 -0.18
N PHE A 538 9.60 -18.91 -1.51
CA PHE A 538 9.67 -20.25 -2.09
C PHE A 538 11.05 -20.90 -1.94
N PHE A 539 12.15 -20.15 -1.99
CA PHE A 539 13.52 -20.69 -1.92
C PHE A 539 14.07 -20.70 -0.48
N CYS A 540 13.53 -19.82 0.36
CA CYS A 540 13.88 -19.59 1.75
C CYS A 540 12.59 -19.49 2.58
N PRO A 541 12.00 -20.64 3.00
CA PRO A 541 10.68 -20.67 3.64
C PRO A 541 10.57 -19.82 4.91
N LEU A 542 11.65 -19.68 5.68
CA LEU A 542 11.66 -18.88 6.90
C LEU A 542 11.96 -17.39 6.67
N LEU A 543 12.09 -16.94 5.42
CA LEU A 543 12.28 -15.53 5.08
C LEU A 543 11.16 -14.60 5.61
N PRO A 544 9.87 -14.98 5.59
CA PRO A 544 8.80 -14.20 6.24
C PRO A 544 9.00 -14.05 7.75
N LEU A 545 9.57 -15.04 8.44
CA LEU A 545 9.87 -14.95 9.87
C LEU A 545 10.96 -13.90 10.14
N LEU A 546 12.04 -13.93 9.35
CA LEU A 546 13.11 -12.93 9.42
C LEU A 546 12.59 -11.53 9.11
N ASN A 547 11.72 -11.39 8.11
CA ASN A 547 11.11 -10.11 7.78
C ASN A 547 10.15 -9.62 8.87
N THR A 548 9.49 -10.53 9.60
CA THR A 548 8.68 -10.18 10.78
C THR A 548 9.55 -9.57 11.87
N ALA A 549 10.71 -10.18 12.16
CA ALA A 549 11.69 -9.63 13.10
C ALA A 549 12.22 -8.25 12.64
N LYS A 550 12.57 -8.12 11.35
CA LYS A 550 12.99 -6.86 10.73
C LYS A 550 11.93 -5.76 10.87
N PHE A 551 10.67 -6.04 10.53
CA PHE A 551 9.59 -5.05 10.64
C PHE A 551 9.26 -4.69 12.08
N LEU A 552 9.40 -5.63 13.03
CA LEU A 552 9.26 -5.33 14.44
C LEU A 552 10.36 -4.36 14.91
N LEU A 553 11.62 -4.64 14.54
CA LEU A 553 12.75 -3.77 14.83
C LEU A 553 12.57 -2.38 14.20
N LEU A 554 12.22 -2.33 12.92
CA LEU A 554 11.95 -1.08 12.20
C LEU A 554 10.79 -0.29 12.82
N PHE A 555 9.74 -0.96 13.32
CA PHE A 555 8.63 -0.29 13.99
C PHE A 555 9.11 0.52 15.20
N TYR A 556 9.94 -0.10 16.06
CA TYR A 556 10.45 0.55 17.26
C TYR A 556 11.51 1.61 16.94
N LEU A 557 12.45 1.31 16.03
CA LEU A 557 13.48 2.27 15.63
C LEU A 557 12.88 3.50 14.95
N LYS A 558 11.97 3.31 13.99
CA LYS A 558 11.30 4.43 13.30
C LYS A 558 10.43 5.22 14.27
N LYS A 559 9.70 4.56 15.18
CA LYS A 559 8.99 5.24 16.26
C LYS A 559 9.93 6.11 17.09
N LEU A 560 11.07 5.57 17.54
CA LEU A 560 12.06 6.31 18.32
C LEU A 560 12.59 7.52 17.56
N THR A 561 12.99 7.34 16.29
CA THR A 561 13.49 8.43 15.44
C THR A 561 12.44 9.51 15.20
N LEU A 562 11.17 9.14 15.03
CA LEU A 562 10.07 10.07 14.81
C LEU A 562 9.87 10.99 16.03
N PHE A 563 9.80 10.41 17.24
CA PHE A 563 9.63 11.19 18.47
C PHE A 563 10.89 11.97 18.87
N SER A 564 12.07 11.48 18.48
CA SER A 564 13.34 12.04 18.92
C SER A 564 13.89 13.12 17.98
N THR A 565 13.73 12.96 16.67
CA THR A 565 14.52 13.71 15.66
C THR A 565 13.66 14.43 14.64
N CYS A 566 12.49 13.89 14.30
CA CYS A 566 11.66 14.41 13.21
C CYS A 566 10.76 15.56 13.67
N SER A 567 10.66 16.61 12.86
CA SER A 567 9.60 17.61 12.99
C SER A 567 8.33 17.12 12.27
N PRO A 568 7.12 17.53 12.70
CA PRO A 568 5.89 17.22 11.98
C PRO A 568 6.01 17.70 10.54
N ALA A 569 5.61 16.84 9.59
CA ALA A 569 5.73 17.14 8.17
C ALA A 569 4.93 18.41 7.84
N SER A 570 5.60 19.39 7.22
CA SER A 570 4.98 20.64 6.76
C SER A 570 4.00 20.41 5.59
N ARG A 571 4.19 19.30 4.86
CA ARG A 571 3.41 18.92 3.68
C ARG A 571 2.29 17.97 4.06
N THR A 572 1.05 18.45 3.99
CA THR A 572 -0.13 17.59 4.09
C THR A 572 -0.31 16.84 2.77
N PHE A 573 0.17 15.60 2.71
CA PHE A 573 -0.28 14.70 1.67
C PHE A 573 -1.76 14.45 1.87
N ARG A 574 -2.57 14.59 0.82
CA ARG A 574 -4.01 14.31 0.90
C ARG A 574 -4.19 12.85 1.33
N ALA A 575 -4.71 12.65 2.54
CA ALA A 575 -4.80 11.34 3.18
C ALA A 575 -5.53 10.29 2.32
N SER A 576 -6.47 10.74 1.47
CA SER A 576 -7.18 9.89 0.51
C SER A 576 -6.21 9.23 -0.49
N THR A 577 -5.34 10.00 -1.14
CA THR A 577 -4.46 9.48 -2.21
C THR A 577 -3.47 8.44 -1.66
N VAL A 578 -2.96 8.64 -0.44
CA VAL A 578 -2.03 7.72 0.25
C VAL A 578 -2.69 6.40 0.64
N ASN A 579 -3.94 6.44 1.11
CA ASN A 579 -4.66 5.24 1.54
C ASN A 579 -5.05 4.29 0.39
N PHE A 580 -5.06 4.77 -0.86
CA PHE A 580 -5.29 3.95 -2.06
C PHE A 580 -3.99 3.60 -2.78
N PHE A 581 -3.11 4.58 -3.00
CA PHE A 581 -1.92 4.40 -3.82
C PHE A 581 -0.98 3.33 -3.26
N PHE A 582 -0.72 3.33 -1.94
CA PHE A 582 0.24 2.37 -1.37
C PHE A 582 -0.26 0.91 -1.38
N PRO A 583 -1.52 0.61 -1.01
CA PRO A 583 -2.06 -0.74 -1.22
C PRO A 583 -2.08 -1.17 -2.70
N LEU A 584 -2.31 -0.24 -3.64
CA LEU A 584 -2.25 -0.54 -5.07
C LEU A 584 -0.85 -0.92 -5.53
N VAL A 585 0.17 -0.15 -5.13
CA VAL A 585 1.58 -0.47 -5.44
C VAL A 585 2.00 -1.79 -4.80
N LEU A 586 1.51 -2.08 -3.59
CA LEU A 586 1.75 -3.36 -2.93
C LEU A 586 1.13 -4.53 -3.72
N LEU A 587 -0.08 -4.37 -4.27
CA LEU A 587 -0.74 -5.35 -5.12
C LEU A 587 0.04 -5.58 -6.44
N LEU A 588 0.52 -4.50 -7.06
CA LEU A 588 1.38 -4.56 -8.24
C LEU A 588 2.69 -5.30 -7.94
N GLY A 589 3.32 -5.01 -6.81
CA GLY A 589 4.51 -5.70 -6.35
C GLY A 589 4.29 -7.20 -6.16
N LEU A 590 3.12 -7.60 -5.63
CA LEU A 590 2.76 -9.02 -5.47
C LEU A 590 2.65 -9.71 -6.83
N ALA A 591 1.94 -9.09 -7.78
CA ALA A 591 1.80 -9.62 -9.13
C ALA A 591 3.16 -9.81 -9.83
N ILE A 592 4.03 -8.80 -9.75
CA ILE A 592 5.38 -8.86 -10.33
C ILE A 592 6.23 -9.95 -9.65
N SER A 593 6.14 -10.10 -8.33
CA SER A 593 6.89 -11.13 -7.59
C SER A 593 6.39 -12.56 -7.86
N ALA A 594 5.13 -12.73 -8.24
CA ALA A 594 4.57 -14.05 -8.56
C ALA A 594 5.13 -14.60 -9.88
N VAL A 595 5.41 -13.75 -10.86
CA VAL A 595 5.94 -14.16 -12.18
C VAL A 595 7.20 -15.02 -12.08
N PRO A 596 8.31 -14.59 -11.44
CA PRO A 596 9.53 -15.38 -11.37
C PRO A 596 9.34 -16.68 -10.56
N VAL A 597 8.53 -16.65 -9.49
CA VAL A 597 8.25 -17.86 -8.68
C VAL A 597 7.48 -18.88 -9.50
N LEU A 598 6.40 -18.48 -10.19
CA LEU A 598 5.63 -19.38 -11.04
C LEU A 598 6.46 -19.89 -12.21
N TYR A 599 7.24 -19.01 -12.85
CA TYR A 599 8.16 -19.40 -13.92
C TYR A 599 9.14 -20.48 -13.45
N SER A 600 9.66 -20.36 -12.22
CA SER A 600 10.52 -21.39 -11.62
C SER A 600 9.83 -22.72 -11.35
N ILE A 601 8.58 -22.70 -10.89
CA ILE A 601 7.80 -23.90 -10.56
C ILE A 601 7.42 -24.68 -11.82
N PHE A 602 7.09 -23.98 -12.90
CA PHE A 602 6.54 -24.60 -14.12
C PHE A 602 7.60 -24.95 -15.17
N LEU A 603 8.64 -24.12 -15.35
CA LEU A 603 9.51 -24.21 -16.53
C LEU A 603 10.94 -24.67 -16.24
N ILE A 604 11.50 -24.38 -15.07
CA ILE A 604 12.85 -24.86 -14.74
C ILE A 604 12.82 -26.25 -14.09
N PRO A 605 13.72 -27.17 -14.50
CA PRO A 605 13.89 -28.44 -13.82
C PRO A 605 14.49 -28.25 -12.42
N PRO A 606 13.98 -28.96 -11.39
CA PRO A 606 14.55 -28.89 -10.05
C PRO A 606 15.97 -29.47 -10.03
N SER A 607 16.80 -28.98 -9.12
CA SER A 607 18.14 -29.52 -8.92
C SER A 607 18.09 -31.02 -8.59
N LYS A 608 19.02 -31.77 -9.19
CA LYS A 608 19.09 -33.23 -8.99
C LYS A 608 19.76 -33.62 -7.67
N LEU A 609 20.47 -32.66 -7.06
CA LEU A 609 21.29 -32.85 -5.87
C LEU A 609 20.60 -32.44 -4.57
N CYS A 610 19.69 -31.45 -4.57
CA CYS A 610 19.10 -30.90 -3.35
C CYS A 610 17.59 -30.60 -3.45
N GLY A 611 16.96 -30.37 -2.29
CA GLY A 611 15.54 -30.02 -2.18
C GLY A 611 14.55 -31.19 -2.09
N PRO A 612 13.25 -30.87 -1.93
CA PRO A 612 12.18 -31.85 -1.82
C PRO A 612 11.70 -32.43 -3.17
N PHE A 613 12.01 -31.78 -4.30
CA PHE A 613 11.54 -32.20 -5.64
C PHE A 613 12.61 -32.96 -6.46
N ARG A 614 13.62 -33.56 -5.79
CA ARG A 614 14.71 -34.28 -6.48
C ARG A 614 14.15 -35.43 -7.31
N GLY A 615 14.69 -35.59 -8.52
CA GLY A 615 14.33 -36.68 -9.43
C GLY A 615 13.13 -36.38 -10.34
N GLN A 616 12.38 -35.31 -10.09
CA GLN A 616 11.26 -34.91 -10.96
C GLN A 616 11.72 -34.14 -12.21
N SER A 617 10.87 -34.13 -13.24
CA SER A 617 11.09 -33.37 -14.49
C SER A 617 10.82 -31.88 -14.30
N SER A 618 9.80 -31.52 -13.53
CA SER A 618 9.49 -30.16 -13.08
C SER A 618 8.95 -30.20 -11.65
N ILE A 619 9.03 -29.07 -10.93
CA ILE A 619 8.46 -28.96 -9.57
C ILE A 619 6.95 -29.21 -9.59
N TRP A 620 6.27 -28.75 -10.65
CA TRP A 620 4.84 -28.98 -10.84
C TRP A 620 4.46 -30.45 -11.07
N ALA A 621 5.36 -31.29 -11.62
CA ALA A 621 5.06 -32.68 -11.96
C ALA A 621 4.63 -33.53 -10.75
N GLU A 622 5.00 -33.13 -9.53
CA GLU A 622 4.62 -33.82 -8.30
C GLU A 622 3.10 -33.81 -8.05
N ILE A 623 2.39 -32.74 -8.43
CA ILE A 623 0.93 -32.62 -8.22
C ILE A 623 0.15 -33.68 -9.01
N PRO A 624 0.25 -33.75 -10.35
CA PRO A 624 -0.49 -34.75 -11.11
C PRO A 624 -0.07 -36.18 -10.73
N ASN A 625 1.22 -36.42 -10.45
CA ASN A 625 1.69 -37.72 -9.99
C ASN A 625 1.02 -38.15 -8.68
N SER A 626 0.88 -37.21 -7.74
CA SER A 626 0.19 -37.45 -6.47
C SER A 626 -1.32 -37.66 -6.66
N ILE A 627 -1.96 -36.93 -7.58
CA ILE A 627 -3.37 -37.11 -7.94
C ILE A 627 -3.63 -38.52 -8.47
N CYS A 628 -2.69 -39.13 -9.18
CA CYS A 628 -2.80 -40.51 -9.65
C CYS A 628 -2.75 -41.57 -8.55
N THR A 629 -2.25 -41.23 -7.35
CA THR A 629 -2.23 -42.16 -6.20
C THR A 629 -3.52 -42.15 -5.36
N LEU A 630 -4.40 -41.17 -5.59
CA LEU A 630 -5.67 -41.04 -4.89
C LEU A 630 -6.73 -42.02 -5.43
N PRO A 631 -7.77 -42.36 -4.64
CA PRO A 631 -8.85 -43.22 -5.09
C PRO A 631 -9.55 -42.65 -6.32
N GLN A 632 -10.01 -43.56 -7.18
CA GLN A 632 -10.48 -43.25 -8.54
C GLN A 632 -11.63 -42.22 -8.58
N THR A 633 -12.48 -42.20 -7.55
CA THR A 633 -13.54 -41.19 -7.39
C THR A 633 -12.99 -39.77 -7.24
N VAL A 634 -11.95 -39.60 -6.43
CA VAL A 634 -11.32 -38.28 -6.18
C VAL A 634 -10.47 -37.88 -7.38
N GLN A 635 -9.76 -38.84 -7.99
CA GLN A 635 -9.00 -38.63 -9.21
C GLN A 635 -9.89 -38.09 -10.34
N ASN A 636 -11.02 -38.76 -10.62
CA ASN A 636 -11.97 -38.32 -11.65
C ASN A 636 -12.54 -36.94 -11.35
N PHE A 637 -12.83 -36.63 -10.07
CA PHE A 637 -13.30 -35.31 -9.67
C PHE A 637 -12.26 -34.21 -9.88
N LEU A 638 -11.00 -34.44 -9.48
CA LEU A 638 -9.92 -33.47 -9.62
C LEU A 638 -9.54 -33.24 -11.09
N PHE A 639 -9.48 -34.29 -11.91
CA PHE A 639 -9.28 -34.13 -13.35
C PHE A 639 -10.45 -33.42 -14.01
N PHE A 640 -11.69 -33.71 -13.60
CA PHE A 640 -12.87 -32.99 -14.09
C PHE A 640 -12.79 -31.48 -13.82
N LEU A 641 -12.34 -31.05 -12.63
CA LEU A 641 -12.11 -29.63 -12.32
C LEU A 641 -11.08 -28.98 -13.26
N GLY A 642 -10.08 -29.73 -13.73
CA GLY A 642 -9.07 -29.27 -14.68
C GLY A 642 -9.51 -29.31 -16.15
N THR A 643 -10.66 -29.92 -16.47
CA THR A 643 -11.13 -30.01 -17.86
C THR A 643 -11.80 -28.73 -18.35
N GLN A 644 -11.81 -28.55 -19.68
CA GLN A 644 -12.57 -27.49 -20.35
C GLN A 644 -14.08 -27.55 -20.01
N ALA A 645 -14.62 -28.75 -19.73
CA ALA A 645 -16.02 -28.96 -19.39
C ALA A 645 -16.43 -28.29 -18.05
N PHE A 646 -15.50 -28.12 -17.11
CA PHE A 646 -15.73 -27.35 -15.88
C PHE A 646 -15.36 -25.87 -16.05
N ALA A 647 -14.26 -25.59 -16.75
CA ALA A 647 -13.75 -24.24 -16.94
C ALA A 647 -14.73 -23.34 -17.72
N VAL A 648 -15.36 -23.85 -18.80
CA VAL A 648 -16.28 -23.06 -19.62
C VAL A 648 -17.51 -22.58 -18.83
N PRO A 649 -18.28 -23.45 -18.13
CA PRO A 649 -19.36 -23.00 -17.26
C PRO A 649 -18.90 -22.05 -16.14
N LEU A 650 -17.74 -22.30 -15.53
CA LEU A 650 -17.19 -21.42 -14.50
C LEU A 650 -16.89 -20.02 -15.05
N LEU A 651 -16.29 -19.93 -16.25
CA LEU A 651 -16.04 -18.67 -16.94
C LEU A 651 -17.33 -17.97 -17.34
N LEU A 652 -18.35 -18.71 -17.79
CA LEU A 652 -19.67 -18.15 -18.08
C LEU A 652 -20.31 -17.57 -16.82
N ILE A 653 -20.36 -18.32 -15.72
CA ILE A 653 -20.89 -17.84 -14.43
C ILE A 653 -20.09 -16.64 -13.93
N SER A 654 -18.76 -16.68 -14.01
CA SER A 654 -17.88 -15.56 -13.63
C SER A 654 -18.13 -14.33 -14.50
N SER A 655 -18.33 -14.50 -15.81
CA SER A 655 -18.64 -13.42 -16.73
C SER A 655 -20.02 -12.81 -16.47
N ILE A 656 -21.02 -13.63 -16.14
CA ILE A 656 -22.36 -13.17 -15.74
C ILE A 656 -22.27 -12.41 -14.42
N LEU A 657 -21.52 -12.92 -13.44
CA LEU A 657 -21.30 -12.23 -12.17
C LEU A 657 -20.55 -10.91 -12.37
N MET A 658 -19.55 -10.87 -13.26
CA MET A 658 -18.85 -9.65 -13.63
C MET A 658 -19.80 -8.66 -14.31
N ALA A 659 -20.61 -9.10 -15.28
CA ALA A 659 -21.60 -8.26 -15.94
C ALA A 659 -22.64 -7.72 -14.93
N TYR A 660 -23.11 -8.56 -14.02
CA TYR A 660 -24.03 -8.18 -12.95
C TYR A 660 -23.41 -7.13 -12.02
N THR A 661 -22.18 -7.34 -11.56
CA THR A 661 -21.47 -6.39 -10.68
C THR A 661 -21.16 -5.08 -11.38
N VAL A 662 -20.82 -5.10 -12.67
CA VAL A 662 -20.65 -3.88 -13.49
C VAL A 662 -21.98 -3.16 -13.69
N ALA A 663 -23.07 -3.87 -13.98
CA ALA A 663 -24.40 -3.27 -14.09
C ALA A 663 -24.84 -2.63 -12.76
N LEU A 664 -24.56 -3.29 -11.64
CA LEU A 664 -24.81 -2.79 -10.30
C LEU A 664 -23.94 -1.56 -9.98
N ALA A 665 -22.65 -1.57 -10.36
CA ALA A 665 -21.78 -0.42 -10.22
C ALA A 665 -22.27 0.78 -11.05
N ASN A 666 -22.76 0.54 -12.27
CA ASN A 666 -23.33 1.57 -13.14
C ASN A 666 -24.66 2.13 -12.58
N SER A 667 -25.53 1.29 -12.03
CA SER A 667 -26.79 1.74 -11.42
C SER A 667 -26.54 2.57 -10.15
N TYR A 668 -25.62 2.13 -9.29
CA TYR A 668 -25.17 2.94 -8.16
C TYR A 668 -24.47 4.22 -8.61
N GLY A 669 -23.70 4.18 -9.70
CA GLY A 669 -23.10 5.36 -10.32
C GLY A 669 -24.16 6.40 -10.72
N ARG A 670 -25.24 5.97 -11.37
CA ARG A 670 -26.39 6.82 -11.72
C ARG A 670 -27.13 7.35 -10.49
N LEU A 671 -27.35 6.50 -9.48
CA LEU A 671 -27.98 6.92 -8.23
C LEU A 671 -27.13 8.00 -7.52
N ILE A 672 -25.81 7.83 -7.50
CA ILE A 672 -24.88 8.80 -6.92
C ILE A 672 -24.89 10.11 -7.73
N SER A 673 -24.94 10.07 -9.06
CA SER A 673 -25.03 11.29 -9.88
C SER A 673 -26.36 12.03 -9.66
N GLU A 674 -27.47 11.30 -9.53
CA GLU A 674 -28.77 11.88 -9.26
C GLU A 674 -28.82 12.52 -7.87
N LEU A 675 -28.34 11.82 -6.85
CA LEU A 675 -28.22 12.37 -5.49
C LEU A 675 -27.33 13.61 -5.45
N LYS A 676 -26.25 13.65 -6.24
CA LYS A 676 -25.41 14.85 -6.36
C LYS A 676 -26.16 16.01 -7.00
N HIS A 677 -26.91 15.75 -8.06
CA HIS A 677 -27.73 16.77 -8.72
C HIS A 677 -28.82 17.32 -7.77
N GLN A 678 -29.46 16.45 -6.99
CA GLN A 678 -30.41 16.86 -5.94
C GLN A 678 -29.75 17.72 -4.86
N ILE A 679 -28.53 17.39 -4.41
CA ILE A 679 -27.79 18.22 -3.45
C ILE A 679 -27.46 19.60 -4.04
N GLU A 680 -27.04 19.66 -5.30
CA GLU A 680 -26.69 20.90 -5.99
C GLU A 680 -27.91 21.81 -6.19
N THR A 681 -29.02 21.25 -6.67
CA THR A 681 -30.30 21.97 -6.82
C THR A 681 -30.87 22.42 -5.48
N GLU A 682 -30.81 21.60 -4.43
CA GLU A 682 -31.23 22.00 -3.08
C GLU A 682 -30.37 23.15 -2.55
N ALA A 683 -29.06 23.13 -2.79
CA ALA A 683 -28.16 24.22 -2.42
C ALA A 683 -28.50 25.53 -3.18
N GLN A 684 -28.72 25.46 -4.49
CA GLN A 684 -29.14 26.61 -5.31
C GLN A 684 -30.48 27.18 -4.84
N ASN A 685 -31.46 26.32 -4.57
CA ASN A 685 -32.78 26.73 -4.05
C ASN A 685 -32.66 27.42 -2.68
N LYS A 686 -31.81 26.91 -1.78
CA LYS A 686 -31.56 27.58 -0.48
C LYS A 686 -30.93 28.96 -0.64
N VAL A 687 -29.96 29.10 -1.55
CA VAL A 687 -29.34 30.41 -1.85
C VAL A 687 -30.38 31.37 -2.42
N PHE A 688 -31.19 30.92 -3.38
CA PHE A 688 -32.27 31.72 -3.97
C PHE A 688 -33.31 32.17 -2.93
N LEU A 689 -33.76 31.25 -2.07
CA LEU A 689 -34.72 31.56 -0.99
C LEU A 689 -34.12 32.54 0.03
N ALA A 690 -32.85 32.37 0.40
CA ALA A 690 -32.17 33.29 1.30
C ALA A 690 -32.06 34.71 0.69
N GLN A 691 -31.70 34.82 -0.60
CA GLN A 691 -31.68 36.11 -1.30
C GLN A 691 -33.06 36.77 -1.34
N ARG A 692 -34.12 36.00 -1.60
CA ARG A 692 -35.49 36.51 -1.65
C ARG A 692 -36.02 36.93 -0.26
N ALA A 693 -35.68 36.19 0.79
CA ALA A 693 -36.02 36.55 2.16
C ALA A 693 -35.36 37.87 2.59
N VAL A 694 -34.10 38.10 2.20
CA VAL A 694 -33.39 39.38 2.41
C VAL A 694 -34.02 40.51 1.61
N ALA A 695 -34.41 40.27 0.36
CA ALA A 695 -35.09 41.27 -0.45
C ALA A 695 -36.44 41.68 0.18
N LEU A 696 -37.22 40.72 0.66
CA LEU A 696 -38.52 40.96 1.31
C LEU A 696 -38.38 41.65 2.68
N SER A 697 -37.37 41.31 3.48
CA SER A 697 -37.12 41.99 4.75
C SER A 697 -36.65 43.43 4.55
N SER A 698 -35.88 43.70 3.49
CA SER A 698 -35.52 45.07 3.10
C SER A 698 -36.72 45.89 2.62
N ALA A 699 -37.68 45.26 1.93
CA ALA A 699 -38.91 45.91 1.48
C ALA A 699 -39.87 46.21 2.64
N ASN A 700 -40.04 45.29 3.60
CA ASN A 700 -40.90 45.51 4.77
C ASN A 700 -40.33 46.51 5.79
N GLY A 701 -39.04 46.88 5.69
CA GLY A 701 -38.46 47.99 6.47
C GLY A 701 -38.67 49.38 5.86
N THR A 702 -39.37 49.47 4.72
CA THR A 702 -39.66 50.74 4.00
C THR A 702 -41.12 51.23 4.12
N LEU A 703 -41.91 50.57 4.97
CA LEU A 703 -43.17 51.09 5.53
C LEU A 703 -42.92 51.49 6.99
#